data_AF-A0A7D7V3G9-F1
#
_entry.id   AF-A0A7D7V3G9-F1
#
_cell.length_a   1.000
_cell.length_b   1.000
_cell.length_c   1.000
_cell.angle_alpha   90.00
_cell.angle_beta   90.00
_cell.angle_gamma   90.00
#
_symmetry.space_group_name_H-M   'P 1'
#
loop_
_entity.id
_entity.type
_entity.pdbx_description
1 polymer ?
#
loop_
_entity_poly.entity_id
_entity_poly.type
_entity_poly.pdbx_seq_one_letter_code
_entity_poly.pdbx_strand_id
1 'polypeptide(L)'
;MTEKRRALVIGISKYKNPNLKSLNFCKNDANSIYTSLHALDYEILDEHFISGQSGFFDIRKSVIDFFMNKEITPEDTLVFYFSGHGIPDGHGDHFLATSDIDPELPFADGFSFDELTKMAARSKSRKVTLILDCCYSGSAKWENFDSMGNENVVTAKANEAIQHTIKNRMHEGQGRCILAASLSFQEAFGSEQDGRSIFTHYLVEGINGADGKSVDVEGCVTPASLGEYVYNKMMAMPDEKRPKQIPIIKGEVSGKISLACYPKFKKLPVSSVDTVSILLEADTFSKSGELQKALERYDAVIEINPKIPVVLNAKGDVLSRMYDYSEALAWYEKTIDLKPDAEYAWNGKGNSLHRLTQHEKAIECFDKALEINPKAEYAWNGKGNSFSNLNQHDKAISYYGKALEINPTFDAAWNGKGNSFNSLTQHEKAIECFDKALEINPNNEYAWSNKGNSFSNLNQHDKAISYYDKSIEINPTFAIAWSNKGDALSNLNQHEKAIECFDKALEINPNNEYAWSNKGCALSNLAQHDKAISYYDKSIEINPTFAIAWSNKGDALSNLNQHEKAIECFDQALEINPNNEYAWSNKGCALSNLAQHDKAISYYDKSIEINPTFAIAWSNKGDALSNLNQHEKAIECFDQALEINPNNEYAWNGKGNSFSNLNQHDKAIECFDKALEINPDDAITLTNKGLALDNMGQSSKAISYYDKALEINPDDAITLTNKGLALDNMGNSILTQNHFEEFLEKNLHKQNIFYYIGIALDYLEQSEKALEYFDKELVYNKFDKYALDRKGLALVHLKRYDEALICYDLALKIDPAFSRTIFRKASLKSLQKKRSESLDLLRQAILLNPWFKSTIKINDFEYIKNDSMFKKLLS
;
A
#
# COMPACT_ATOMS: atom_id res chain seq x y z
N MET A 1 -36.01 56.32 33.23
CA MET A 1 -36.84 55.10 33.27
C MET A 1 -35.89 53.91 33.39
N THR A 2 -36.26 52.86 34.10
CA THR A 2 -35.54 51.58 34.04
C THR A 2 -35.74 50.96 32.66
N GLU A 3 -34.68 50.39 32.08
CA GLU A 3 -34.80 49.57 30.87
C GLU A 3 -35.77 48.42 31.13
N LYS A 4 -36.83 48.31 30.33
CA LYS A 4 -37.72 47.15 30.36
C LYS A 4 -37.22 46.08 29.39
N ARG A 5 -37.34 44.83 29.81
CA ARG A 5 -37.26 43.65 28.94
C ARG A 5 -38.69 43.22 28.61
N ARG A 6 -39.03 43.06 27.33
CA ARG A 6 -40.38 42.62 26.89
C ARG A 6 -40.24 41.53 25.85
N ALA A 7 -41.12 40.52 25.86
CA ALA A 7 -41.12 39.50 24.82
C ALA A 7 -42.52 39.14 24.31
N LEU A 8 -42.54 38.69 23.05
CA LEU A 8 -43.67 38.08 22.35
C LEU A 8 -43.23 36.70 21.88
N VAL A 9 -43.91 35.66 22.35
CA VAL A 9 -43.54 34.26 22.15
C VAL A 9 -44.70 33.53 21.51
N ILE A 10 -44.48 33.02 20.30
CA ILE A 10 -45.50 32.38 19.46
C ILE A 10 -45.05 30.96 19.10
N GLY A 11 -45.92 29.97 19.31
CA GLY A 11 -45.70 28.56 18.95
C GLY A 11 -46.94 27.94 18.33
N ILE A 12 -47.01 27.87 17.01
CA ILE A 12 -48.18 27.36 16.29
C ILE A 12 -48.00 25.86 16.03
N SER A 13 -48.70 25.04 16.81
CA SER A 13 -48.60 23.57 16.74
C SER A 13 -49.76 22.92 15.99
N LYS A 14 -50.84 23.65 15.69
CA LYS A 14 -52.06 23.15 15.04
C LYS A 14 -52.56 24.08 13.95
N TYR A 15 -53.12 23.48 12.91
CA TYR A 15 -53.62 24.16 11.72
C TYR A 15 -55.05 23.69 11.38
N LYS A 16 -55.88 24.58 10.84
CA LYS A 16 -57.24 24.31 10.36
C LYS A 16 -57.22 23.66 8.98
N ASN A 17 -56.24 24.02 8.14
CA ASN A 17 -56.05 23.42 6.83
C ASN A 17 -55.50 21.99 7.01
N PRO A 18 -56.18 20.93 6.52
CA PRO A 18 -55.76 19.54 6.75
C PRO A 18 -54.48 19.16 6.00
N ASN A 19 -54.04 19.96 5.02
CA ASN A 19 -52.77 19.76 4.33
C ASN A 19 -51.58 20.19 5.21
N LEU A 20 -51.80 21.06 6.20
CA LEU A 20 -50.76 21.53 7.13
C LEU A 20 -50.65 20.58 8.34
N LYS A 21 -49.63 19.74 8.32
CA LYS A 21 -49.35 18.78 9.41
C LYS A 21 -49.05 19.51 10.73
N SER A 22 -49.63 19.02 11.82
CA SER A 22 -49.47 19.60 13.16
C SER A 22 -48.05 19.38 13.73
N LEU A 23 -47.46 20.43 14.30
CA LEU A 23 -46.08 20.48 14.80
C LEU A 23 -46.08 20.50 16.33
N ASN A 24 -46.22 19.33 16.96
CA ASN A 24 -46.43 19.24 18.41
C ASN A 24 -45.31 19.89 19.25
N PHE A 25 -44.06 19.85 18.77
CA PHE A 25 -42.90 20.46 19.43
C PHE A 25 -43.00 21.99 19.54
N CYS A 26 -43.63 22.70 18.58
CA CYS A 26 -43.75 24.17 18.61
C CYS A 26 -44.46 24.72 19.85
N LYS A 27 -45.33 23.92 20.47
CA LYS A 27 -45.94 24.25 21.78
C LYS A 27 -44.92 24.16 22.92
N ASN A 28 -44.09 23.12 22.93
CA ASN A 28 -43.07 22.89 23.96
C ASN A 28 -41.93 23.90 23.83
N ASP A 29 -41.53 24.22 22.60
CA ASP A 29 -40.61 25.30 22.25
C ASP A 29 -41.06 26.64 22.87
N ALA A 30 -42.29 27.08 22.55
CA ALA A 30 -42.84 28.32 23.09
C ALA A 30 -42.92 28.31 24.63
N ASN A 31 -43.34 27.19 25.25
CA ASN A 31 -43.33 27.04 26.71
C ASN A 31 -41.90 27.19 27.29
N SER A 32 -40.90 26.64 26.63
CA SER A 32 -39.50 26.63 27.09
C SER A 32 -38.85 28.02 26.95
N ILE A 33 -39.15 28.73 25.87
CA ILE A 33 -38.69 30.10 25.64
C ILE A 33 -39.41 31.07 26.57
N TYR A 34 -40.73 30.93 26.77
CA TYR A 34 -41.47 31.68 27.79
C TYR A 34 -40.84 31.48 29.18
N THR A 35 -40.58 30.25 29.58
CA THR A 35 -39.99 29.93 30.89
C THR A 35 -38.59 30.54 31.05
N SER A 36 -37.76 30.45 30.02
CA SER A 36 -36.39 30.98 30.04
C SER A 36 -36.35 32.51 30.06
N LEU A 37 -37.21 33.18 29.30
CA LEU A 37 -37.30 34.65 29.27
C LEU A 37 -37.97 35.20 30.54
N HIS A 38 -39.00 34.53 31.08
CA HIS A 38 -39.60 34.89 32.36
C HIS A 38 -38.60 34.73 33.52
N ALA A 39 -37.69 33.75 33.46
CA ALA A 39 -36.58 33.62 34.41
C ALA A 39 -35.47 34.68 34.25
N LEU A 40 -35.58 35.55 33.24
CA LEU A 40 -34.67 36.65 32.90
C LEU A 40 -35.35 38.03 32.96
N ASP A 41 -36.43 38.13 33.73
CA ASP A 41 -37.25 39.32 33.98
C ASP A 41 -37.85 39.98 32.73
N TYR A 42 -38.18 39.18 31.69
CA TYR A 42 -38.94 39.66 30.53
C TYR A 42 -40.44 39.79 30.84
N GLU A 43 -41.00 40.97 30.63
CA GLU A 43 -42.43 41.25 30.65
C GLU A 43 -43.11 40.64 29.42
N ILE A 44 -43.85 39.56 29.64
CA ILE A 44 -44.72 38.89 28.65
C ILE A 44 -46.16 39.06 29.13
N LEU A 45 -46.99 39.73 28.31
CA LEU A 45 -48.42 39.86 28.58
C LEU A 45 -49.16 38.59 28.13
N ASP A 46 -50.35 38.33 28.65
CA ASP A 46 -51.16 37.16 28.24
C ASP A 46 -51.41 37.15 26.72
N GLU A 47 -51.70 38.31 26.13
CA GLU A 47 -51.85 38.47 24.67
C GLU A 47 -50.52 38.39 23.89
N HIS A 48 -49.38 38.35 24.58
CA HIS A 48 -48.05 38.13 24.00
C HIS A 48 -47.50 36.70 24.21
N PHE A 49 -48.31 35.77 24.74
CA PHE A 49 -47.97 34.35 24.79
C PHE A 49 -48.99 33.52 24.01
N ILE A 50 -48.65 33.17 22.77
CA ILE A 50 -49.53 32.43 21.85
C ILE A 50 -48.98 31.02 21.67
N SER A 51 -49.72 30.00 22.09
CA SER A 51 -49.24 28.61 22.02
C SER A 51 -50.36 27.62 21.66
N GLY A 52 -50.12 26.79 20.64
CA GLY A 52 -51.04 25.76 20.18
C GLY A 52 -51.78 26.12 18.89
N GLN A 53 -52.97 26.73 19.02
CA GLN A 53 -53.83 27.08 17.89
C GLN A 53 -54.35 28.52 18.04
N SER A 54 -54.06 29.40 17.08
CA SER A 54 -54.46 30.82 17.10
C SER A 54 -54.52 31.38 15.67
N GLY A 55 -55.50 32.26 15.42
CA GLY A 55 -55.80 32.75 14.08
C GLY A 55 -54.98 33.97 13.67
N PHE A 56 -55.00 34.28 12.37
CA PHE A 56 -54.30 35.39 11.74
C PHE A 56 -54.59 36.74 12.40
N PHE A 57 -55.87 37.04 12.66
CA PHE A 57 -56.26 38.30 13.30
C PHE A 57 -55.70 38.44 14.73
N ASP A 58 -55.69 37.37 15.52
CA ASP A 58 -55.20 37.37 16.90
C ASP A 58 -53.67 37.53 16.94
N ILE A 59 -52.96 36.74 16.11
CA ILE A 59 -51.50 36.79 15.97
C ILE A 59 -51.07 38.16 15.44
N ARG A 60 -51.68 38.64 14.36
CA ARG A 60 -51.32 39.92 13.73
C ARG A 60 -51.63 41.12 14.63
N LYS A 61 -52.73 41.09 15.40
CA LYS A 61 -52.98 42.07 16.46
C LYS A 61 -51.83 42.06 17.46
N SER A 62 -51.50 40.90 18.02
CA SER A 62 -50.49 40.76 19.07
C SER A 62 -49.08 41.17 18.61
N VAL A 63 -48.71 40.88 17.35
CA VAL A 63 -47.46 41.35 16.73
C VAL A 63 -47.45 42.88 16.58
N ILE A 64 -48.55 43.48 16.14
CA ILE A 64 -48.67 44.95 16.02
C ILE A 64 -48.63 45.61 17.39
N ASP A 65 -49.41 45.12 18.36
CA ASP A 65 -49.47 45.66 19.71
C ASP A 65 -48.12 45.55 20.41
N PHE A 66 -47.39 44.44 20.25
CA PHE A 66 -46.03 44.26 20.77
C PHE A 66 -45.05 45.29 20.20
N PHE A 67 -44.93 45.43 18.87
CA PHE A 67 -43.92 46.34 18.29
C PHE A 67 -44.30 47.82 18.37
N MET A 68 -45.60 48.14 18.37
CA MET A 68 -46.12 49.51 18.30
C MET A 68 -46.59 50.06 19.67
N ASN A 69 -46.41 49.32 20.76
CA ASN A 69 -46.84 49.75 22.10
C ASN A 69 -46.27 51.14 22.44
N LYS A 70 -47.16 52.06 22.80
CA LYS A 70 -46.82 53.47 23.08
C LYS A 70 -45.88 53.63 24.27
N GLU A 71 -45.86 52.67 25.19
CA GLU A 71 -44.95 52.67 26.36
C GLU A 71 -43.49 52.36 26.04
N ILE A 72 -43.20 51.72 24.90
CA ILE A 72 -41.83 51.25 24.59
C ILE A 72 -40.87 52.44 24.49
N THR A 73 -39.73 52.32 25.17
CA THR A 73 -38.64 53.30 25.13
C THR A 73 -37.55 52.86 24.14
N PRO A 74 -36.68 53.78 23.66
CA PRO A 74 -35.53 53.42 22.83
C PRO A 74 -34.55 52.44 23.49
N GLU A 75 -34.55 52.38 24.83
CA GLU A 75 -33.66 51.54 25.62
C GLU A 75 -34.26 50.19 26.00
N ASP A 76 -35.55 49.95 25.77
CA ASP A 76 -36.20 48.69 26.12
C ASP A 76 -35.70 47.56 25.22
N THR A 77 -35.36 46.40 25.78
CA THR A 77 -34.95 45.20 25.03
C THR A 77 -36.18 44.36 24.66
N LEU A 78 -36.41 44.18 23.36
CA LEU A 78 -37.52 43.41 22.80
C LEU A 78 -37.03 42.09 22.20
N VAL A 79 -37.66 40.98 22.59
CA VAL A 79 -37.45 39.66 21.96
C VAL A 79 -38.74 39.18 21.33
N PHE A 80 -38.71 38.93 20.02
CA PHE A 80 -39.77 38.22 19.32
C PHE A 80 -39.31 36.79 19.03
N TYR A 81 -40.13 35.81 19.39
CA TYR A 81 -39.90 34.40 19.10
C TYR A 81 -41.09 33.80 18.36
N PHE A 82 -40.83 33.06 17.28
CA PHE A 82 -41.83 32.28 16.55
C PHE A 82 -41.32 30.85 16.27
N SER A 83 -42.13 29.84 16.57
CA SER A 83 -41.96 28.44 16.15
C SER A 83 -43.23 27.94 15.43
N GLY A 84 -43.06 27.31 14.26
CA GLY A 84 -44.15 26.84 13.40
C GLY A 84 -43.72 26.57 11.95
N HIS A 85 -44.69 26.34 11.05
CA HIS A 85 -44.41 26.29 9.61
C HIS A 85 -44.02 27.68 9.06
N GLY A 86 -43.15 27.69 8.06
CA GLY A 86 -42.99 28.79 7.11
C GLY A 86 -43.33 28.35 5.69
N ILE A 87 -43.92 29.26 4.93
CA ILE A 87 -44.43 29.03 3.57
C ILE A 87 -43.79 30.04 2.61
N PRO A 88 -43.10 29.63 1.53
CA PRO A 88 -42.58 30.56 0.53
C PRO A 88 -43.71 31.11 -0.34
N ASP A 89 -43.56 32.33 -0.85
CA ASP A 89 -44.50 32.94 -1.81
C ASP A 89 -44.12 32.76 -3.29
N GLY A 90 -43.03 32.01 -3.57
CA GLY A 90 -42.47 31.82 -4.91
C GLY A 90 -41.77 33.05 -5.51
N HIS A 91 -41.96 34.25 -4.93
CA HIS A 91 -41.30 35.50 -5.28
C HIS A 91 -40.11 35.84 -4.35
N GLY A 92 -39.89 35.02 -3.33
CA GLY A 92 -38.74 35.04 -2.42
C GLY A 92 -39.04 35.61 -1.04
N ASP A 93 -40.29 35.95 -0.71
CA ASP A 93 -40.72 36.21 0.67
C ASP A 93 -41.18 34.92 1.34
N HIS A 94 -41.26 34.95 2.67
CA HIS A 94 -41.63 33.80 3.50
C HIS A 94 -42.68 34.21 4.52
N PHE A 95 -43.81 33.54 4.48
CA PHE A 95 -44.97 33.77 5.33
C PHE A 95 -44.94 32.82 6.52
N LEU A 96 -45.08 33.39 7.72
CA LEU A 96 -45.10 32.64 8.98
C LEU A 96 -46.52 32.12 9.23
N ALA A 97 -46.63 30.80 9.42
CA ALA A 97 -47.90 30.10 9.38
C ALA A 97 -48.73 30.27 10.67
N THR A 98 -49.88 30.91 10.53
CA THR A 98 -50.94 30.98 11.54
C THR A 98 -51.79 29.71 11.49
N SER A 99 -52.70 29.49 12.44
CA SER A 99 -53.55 28.29 12.40
C SER A 99 -54.58 28.28 11.27
N ASP A 100 -54.94 29.40 10.65
CA ASP A 100 -55.88 29.45 9.52
C ASP A 100 -55.20 29.56 8.15
N ILE A 101 -53.88 29.74 8.08
CA ILE A 101 -53.17 30.04 6.83
C ILE A 101 -53.53 29.06 5.69
N ASP A 102 -53.89 29.63 4.55
CA ASP A 102 -54.00 28.91 3.29
C ASP A 102 -52.59 28.79 2.67
N PRO A 103 -52.02 27.57 2.49
CA PRO A 103 -50.74 27.40 1.84
C PRO A 103 -50.74 27.76 0.35
N GLU A 104 -51.92 27.85 -0.29
CA GLU A 104 -52.07 28.28 -1.69
C GLU A 104 -52.26 29.82 -1.79
N LEU A 105 -52.71 30.48 -0.71
CA LEU A 105 -52.89 31.93 -0.60
C LEU A 105 -52.27 32.50 0.71
N PRO A 106 -50.95 32.32 0.95
CA PRO A 106 -50.34 32.57 2.27
C PRO A 106 -50.33 34.04 2.72
N PHE A 107 -50.65 34.97 1.82
CA PHE A 107 -50.81 36.40 2.14
C PHE A 107 -52.18 36.77 2.74
N ALA A 108 -53.18 35.88 2.68
CA ALA A 108 -54.53 36.15 3.18
C ALA A 108 -54.61 35.99 4.70
N ASP A 109 -54.11 34.87 5.21
CA ASP A 109 -54.14 34.48 6.63
C ASP A 109 -52.72 34.21 7.20
N GLY A 110 -51.68 34.73 6.54
CA GLY A 110 -50.28 34.68 7.00
C GLY A 110 -49.63 36.06 7.02
N PHE A 111 -48.49 36.19 7.70
CA PHE A 111 -47.71 37.43 7.74
C PHE A 111 -46.27 37.20 7.26
N SER A 112 -45.76 38.08 6.40
CA SER A 112 -44.45 37.86 5.76
C SER A 112 -43.27 38.28 6.66
N PHE A 113 -42.10 37.72 6.38
CA PHE A 113 -40.85 38.10 7.02
C PHE A 113 -40.50 39.59 6.77
N ASP A 114 -40.85 40.11 5.60
CA ASP A 114 -40.76 41.55 5.28
C ASP A 114 -41.75 42.41 6.07
N GLU A 115 -42.99 41.94 6.28
CA GLU A 115 -43.93 42.62 7.19
C GLU A 115 -43.39 42.66 8.62
N LEU A 116 -42.92 41.52 9.14
CA LEU A 116 -42.37 41.39 10.50
C LEU A 116 -41.14 42.29 10.69
N THR A 117 -40.19 42.27 9.75
CA THR A 117 -38.98 43.10 9.81
C THR A 117 -39.30 44.59 9.64
N LYS A 118 -40.30 44.97 8.84
CA LYS A 118 -40.83 46.35 8.77
C LYS A 118 -41.53 46.79 10.06
N MET A 119 -42.23 45.89 10.77
CA MET A 119 -42.79 46.21 12.08
C MET A 119 -41.69 46.39 13.14
N ALA A 120 -40.71 45.49 13.18
CA ALA A 120 -39.56 45.57 14.08
C ALA A 120 -38.69 46.82 13.85
N ALA A 121 -38.52 47.24 12.59
CA ALA A 121 -37.80 48.46 12.21
C ALA A 121 -38.56 49.75 12.58
N ARG A 122 -39.89 49.70 12.67
CA ARG A 122 -40.77 50.82 13.07
C ARG A 122 -40.96 50.93 14.58
N SER A 123 -40.61 49.91 15.35
CA SER A 123 -40.68 49.98 16.82
C SER A 123 -39.75 51.06 17.36
N LYS A 124 -40.15 51.67 18.49
CA LYS A 124 -39.37 52.70 19.18
C LYS A 124 -38.04 52.16 19.75
N SER A 125 -37.98 50.87 20.07
CA SER A 125 -36.78 50.22 20.63
C SER A 125 -35.62 50.15 19.63
N ARG A 126 -34.41 50.29 20.17
CA ARG A 126 -33.12 50.08 19.48
C ARG A 126 -32.44 48.76 19.87
N LYS A 127 -33.15 47.85 20.52
CA LYS A 127 -32.65 46.57 21.04
C LYS A 127 -33.67 45.48 20.70
N VAL A 128 -33.75 45.08 19.42
CA VAL A 128 -34.80 44.16 18.93
C VAL A 128 -34.19 42.89 18.36
N THR A 129 -34.47 41.75 18.98
CA THR A 129 -34.04 40.43 18.47
C THR A 129 -35.24 39.67 17.94
N LEU A 130 -35.18 39.25 16.68
CA LEU A 130 -36.12 38.31 16.07
C LEU A 130 -35.51 36.92 16.11
N ILE A 131 -36.25 35.94 16.62
CA ILE A 131 -35.84 34.54 16.70
C ILE A 131 -36.88 33.68 16.01
N LEU A 132 -36.47 32.97 14.95
CA LEU A 132 -37.37 32.25 14.03
C LEU A 132 -36.97 30.77 13.91
N ASP A 133 -37.78 29.89 14.48
CA ASP A 133 -37.61 28.44 14.40
C ASP A 133 -38.67 27.85 13.46
N CYS A 134 -38.41 27.92 12.16
CA CYS A 134 -39.41 27.65 11.15
C CYS A 134 -39.04 26.43 10.29
N CYS A 135 -39.89 25.41 10.26
CA CYS A 135 -39.77 24.32 9.29
C CYS A 135 -40.55 24.61 8.01
N TYR A 136 -40.11 24.07 6.88
CA TYR A 136 -40.81 24.22 5.61
C TYR A 136 -42.11 23.41 5.57
N SER A 137 -43.19 24.00 5.04
CA SER A 137 -44.42 23.25 4.79
C SER A 137 -44.39 22.51 3.45
N GLY A 138 -44.07 21.21 3.49
CA GLY A 138 -44.00 20.33 2.30
C GLY A 138 -45.30 20.23 1.48
N SER A 139 -46.44 20.69 2.03
CA SER A 139 -47.74 20.71 1.36
C SER A 139 -48.05 22.00 0.60
N ALA A 140 -47.22 23.05 0.72
CA ALA A 140 -47.32 24.25 -0.11
C ALA A 140 -46.82 23.95 -1.54
N LYS A 141 -47.75 23.72 -2.47
CA LYS A 141 -47.45 23.47 -3.88
C LYS A 141 -47.23 24.77 -4.63
N TRP A 142 -46.04 24.96 -5.18
CA TRP A 142 -45.74 26.02 -6.14
C TRP A 142 -45.52 25.43 -7.53
N GLU A 143 -46.32 25.83 -8.52
CA GLU A 143 -46.41 25.16 -9.84
C GLU A 143 -45.14 25.23 -10.71
N ASN A 144 -44.10 25.97 -10.29
CA ASN A 144 -42.85 26.15 -11.03
C ASN A 144 -41.64 25.39 -10.44
N PHE A 145 -41.85 24.42 -9.54
CA PHE A 145 -40.84 23.41 -9.24
C PHE A 145 -41.20 22.09 -9.93
N ASP A 146 -40.20 21.49 -10.58
CA ASP A 146 -40.40 20.62 -11.75
C ASP A 146 -41.13 19.30 -11.43
N SER A 147 -41.83 18.79 -12.43
CA SER A 147 -42.61 17.54 -12.42
C SER A 147 -41.77 16.26 -12.25
N MET A 148 -40.45 16.38 -12.16
CA MET A 148 -39.52 15.31 -11.80
C MET A 148 -39.10 15.43 -10.32
N GLY A 149 -39.69 14.60 -9.47
CA GLY A 149 -39.57 14.66 -8.00
C GLY A 149 -38.17 14.37 -7.45
N ASN A 150 -37.26 15.35 -7.52
CA ASN A 150 -35.96 15.33 -6.86
C ASN A 150 -35.90 16.45 -5.79
N GLU A 151 -36.42 16.14 -4.60
CA GLU A 151 -36.60 17.06 -3.47
C GLU A 151 -35.33 17.84 -3.11
N ASN A 152 -34.14 17.26 -3.30
CA ASN A 152 -32.87 17.89 -2.96
C ASN A 152 -32.59 19.14 -3.81
N VAL A 153 -32.99 19.15 -5.09
CA VAL A 153 -32.76 20.30 -6.00
C VAL A 153 -33.73 21.45 -5.69
N VAL A 154 -34.98 21.11 -5.30
CA VAL A 154 -35.96 22.07 -4.81
C VAL A 154 -35.48 22.69 -3.48
N THR A 155 -35.02 21.84 -2.55
CA THR A 155 -34.50 22.25 -1.24
C THR A 155 -33.29 23.18 -1.38
N ALA A 156 -32.35 22.89 -2.27
CA ALA A 156 -31.18 23.74 -2.51
C ALA A 156 -31.59 25.14 -2.99
N LYS A 157 -32.42 25.23 -4.05
CA LYS A 157 -32.86 26.51 -4.61
C LYS A 157 -33.75 27.32 -3.65
N ALA A 158 -34.60 26.65 -2.88
CA ALA A 158 -35.36 27.29 -1.81
C ALA A 158 -34.42 27.89 -0.76
N ASN A 159 -33.46 27.09 -0.24
CA ASN A 159 -32.48 27.55 0.74
C ASN A 159 -31.64 28.72 0.22
N GLU A 160 -31.21 28.71 -1.04
CA GLU A 160 -30.50 29.82 -1.67
C GLU A 160 -31.35 31.11 -1.73
N ALA A 161 -32.62 31.01 -2.09
CA ALA A 161 -33.56 32.14 -2.11
C ALA A 161 -33.87 32.67 -0.69
N ILE A 162 -34.05 31.79 0.29
CA ILE A 162 -34.19 32.11 1.73
C ILE A 162 -32.98 32.91 2.21
N GLN A 163 -31.78 32.37 1.99
CA GLN A 163 -30.52 33.01 2.37
C GLN A 163 -30.37 34.39 1.70
N HIS A 164 -30.69 34.50 0.41
CA HIS A 164 -30.65 35.77 -0.33
C HIS A 164 -31.63 36.81 0.23
N THR A 165 -32.88 36.43 0.56
CA THR A 165 -33.86 37.35 1.16
C THR A 165 -33.45 37.81 2.56
N ILE A 166 -33.01 36.90 3.45
CA ILE A 166 -32.53 37.26 4.79
C ILE A 166 -31.29 38.17 4.68
N LYS A 167 -30.36 37.84 3.78
CA LYS A 167 -29.16 38.62 3.48
C LYS A 167 -29.45 40.04 2.98
N ASN A 168 -30.63 40.30 2.41
CA ASN A 168 -30.97 41.62 1.84
C ASN A 168 -31.98 42.47 2.64
N ARG A 169 -32.93 41.89 3.41
CA ARG A 169 -34.09 42.67 3.93
C ARG A 169 -33.96 43.33 5.31
N MET A 170 -32.96 42.98 6.14
CA MET A 170 -32.59 43.79 7.33
C MET A 170 -31.28 44.56 7.10
N HIS A 171 -31.25 45.83 7.52
CA HIS A 171 -30.05 46.67 7.53
C HIS A 171 -29.24 46.46 8.82
N GLU A 172 -27.91 46.44 8.70
CA GLU A 172 -26.98 46.35 9.82
C GLU A 172 -26.85 47.70 10.57
N GLY A 173 -26.43 47.68 11.84
CA GLY A 173 -25.98 48.88 12.56
C GLY A 173 -26.99 49.64 13.42
N GLN A 174 -28.11 49.04 13.84
CA GLN A 174 -29.11 49.70 14.70
C GLN A 174 -29.56 48.90 15.95
N GLY A 175 -28.75 47.95 16.44
CA GLY A 175 -29.14 47.12 17.58
C GLY A 175 -30.38 46.27 17.27
N ARG A 176 -30.45 45.73 16.05
CA ARG A 176 -31.42 44.71 15.67
C ARG A 176 -30.70 43.48 15.12
N CYS A 177 -31.19 42.30 15.49
CA CYS A 177 -30.58 41.03 15.11
C CYS A 177 -31.66 40.01 14.73
N ILE A 178 -31.32 39.10 13.81
CA ILE A 178 -32.10 37.92 13.45
C ILE A 178 -31.29 36.68 13.80
N LEU A 179 -31.91 35.75 14.53
CA LEU A 179 -31.47 34.38 14.71
C LEU A 179 -32.52 33.48 14.07
N ALA A 180 -32.15 32.65 13.10
CA ALA A 180 -33.11 31.78 12.41
C ALA A 180 -32.55 30.39 12.13
N ALA A 181 -33.38 29.36 12.24
CA ALA A 181 -33.11 28.08 11.60
C ALA A 181 -33.50 28.13 10.12
N SER A 182 -32.74 27.48 9.24
CA SER A 182 -33.06 27.42 7.82
C SER A 182 -34.40 26.69 7.56
N LEU A 183 -35.27 27.34 6.78
CA LEU A 183 -36.56 26.88 6.24
C LEU A 183 -36.41 25.72 5.22
N SER A 184 -35.65 24.68 5.58
CA SER A 184 -35.40 23.51 4.74
C SER A 184 -36.60 22.54 4.72
N PHE A 185 -36.75 21.79 3.63
CA PHE A 185 -37.88 20.88 3.34
C PHE A 185 -38.12 19.77 4.38
N GLN A 186 -37.17 19.55 5.30
CA GLN A 186 -37.29 18.52 6.33
C GLN A 186 -38.21 18.99 7.47
N GLU A 187 -39.42 18.45 7.51
CA GLU A 187 -40.27 18.49 8.70
C GLU A 187 -39.48 17.96 9.91
N ALA A 188 -39.47 18.69 11.04
CA ALA A 188 -38.54 18.44 12.15
C ALA A 188 -38.80 17.16 13.00
N PHE A 189 -39.69 16.26 12.56
CA PHE A 189 -40.11 15.05 13.29
C PHE A 189 -38.98 14.01 13.53
N GLY A 190 -37.89 14.08 12.77
CA GLY A 190 -36.78 13.13 12.88
C GLY A 190 -35.70 13.51 13.90
N SER A 191 -35.78 14.71 14.48
CA SER A 191 -34.67 15.30 15.25
C SER A 191 -35.18 16.23 16.35
N GLU A 192 -36.05 15.71 17.21
CA GLU A 192 -36.49 16.37 18.45
C GLU A 192 -35.55 16.01 19.61
N GLN A 193 -35.19 16.98 20.45
CA GLN A 193 -34.41 16.75 21.68
C GLN A 193 -35.16 17.31 22.90
N ASP A 194 -35.63 16.39 23.74
CA ASP A 194 -36.58 16.64 24.85
C ASP A 194 -37.96 17.16 24.37
N GLY A 195 -38.43 16.73 23.19
CA GLY A 195 -39.71 17.15 22.62
C GLY A 195 -39.73 18.61 22.13
N ARG A 196 -38.55 19.15 21.82
CA ARG A 196 -38.27 20.49 21.26
C ARG A 196 -37.51 20.32 19.95
N SER A 197 -37.52 21.33 19.08
CA SER A 197 -36.58 21.35 17.94
C SER A 197 -35.12 21.37 18.43
N ILE A 198 -34.15 20.88 17.64
CA ILE A 198 -32.71 20.99 18.00
C ILE A 198 -32.26 22.45 18.10
N PHE A 199 -32.77 23.34 17.23
CA PHE A 199 -32.46 24.75 17.27
C PHE A 199 -32.94 25.38 18.59
N THR A 200 -34.20 25.16 18.96
CA THR A 200 -34.76 25.68 20.21
C THR A 200 -34.21 24.97 21.45
N HIS A 201 -33.80 23.71 21.35
CA HIS A 201 -33.06 23.01 22.41
C HIS A 201 -31.76 23.76 22.77
N TYR A 202 -30.89 24.01 21.79
CA TYR A 202 -29.62 24.71 22.02
C TYR A 202 -29.79 26.21 22.27
N LEU A 203 -30.83 26.84 21.70
CA LEU A 203 -31.22 28.21 22.00
C LEU A 203 -31.59 28.37 23.49
N VAL A 204 -32.34 27.42 24.06
CA VAL A 204 -32.68 27.42 25.49
C VAL A 204 -31.45 27.18 26.37
N GLU A 205 -30.55 26.24 26.03
CA GLU A 205 -29.26 26.12 26.74
C GLU A 205 -28.47 27.43 26.71
N GLY A 206 -28.37 28.04 25.52
CA GLY A 206 -27.57 29.24 25.26
C GLY A 206 -28.13 30.49 25.95
N ILE A 207 -29.46 30.70 25.93
CA ILE A 207 -30.13 31.78 26.67
C ILE A 207 -29.85 31.64 28.16
N ASN A 208 -29.86 30.41 28.69
CA ASN A 208 -29.53 30.10 30.09
C ASN A 208 -28.01 30.13 30.41
N GLY A 209 -27.18 30.63 29.50
CA GLY A 209 -25.75 30.90 29.71
C GLY A 209 -24.80 29.72 29.50
N ALA A 210 -25.32 28.51 29.24
CA ALA A 210 -24.57 27.31 28.85
C ALA A 210 -23.24 27.07 29.61
N ASP A 211 -23.23 27.22 30.94
CA ASP A 211 -22.03 27.13 31.78
C ASP A 211 -20.84 28.01 31.33
N GLY A 212 -21.15 29.20 30.84
CA GLY A 212 -20.18 30.19 30.36
C GLY A 212 -19.80 30.03 28.89
N LYS A 213 -20.46 29.15 28.13
CA LYS A 213 -20.14 28.84 26.73
C LYS A 213 -20.93 29.67 25.70
N SER A 214 -21.98 30.38 26.13
CA SER A 214 -22.82 31.24 25.28
C SER A 214 -22.74 32.73 25.65
N VAL A 215 -21.81 33.11 26.52
CA VAL A 215 -21.63 34.49 27.00
C VAL A 215 -20.42 35.17 26.37
N ASP A 216 -20.49 36.49 26.26
CA ASP A 216 -19.35 37.36 25.93
C ASP A 216 -18.36 37.49 27.10
N VAL A 217 -17.31 38.29 26.91
CA VAL A 217 -16.28 38.56 27.94
C VAL A 217 -16.83 39.26 29.19
N GLU A 218 -17.94 39.99 29.09
CA GLU A 218 -18.62 40.64 30.21
C GLU A 218 -19.53 39.66 30.98
N GLY A 219 -19.66 38.41 30.52
CA GLY A 219 -20.55 37.40 31.09
C GLY A 219 -22.00 37.51 30.59
N CYS A 220 -22.24 38.21 29.47
CA CYS A 220 -23.57 38.46 28.92
C CYS A 220 -23.87 37.62 27.68
N VAL A 221 -25.06 37.02 27.63
CA VAL A 221 -25.57 36.37 26.41
C VAL A 221 -26.03 37.49 25.47
N THR A 222 -25.32 37.64 24.36
CA THR A 222 -25.67 38.52 23.24
C THR A 222 -26.28 37.68 22.12
N PRO A 223 -27.00 38.27 21.14
CA PRO A 223 -27.43 37.52 19.96
C PRO A 223 -26.28 36.86 19.19
N ALA A 224 -25.10 37.50 19.16
CA ALA A 224 -23.90 36.94 18.53
C ALA A 224 -23.39 35.70 19.28
N SER A 225 -23.13 35.80 20.58
CA SER A 225 -22.61 34.68 21.40
C SER A 225 -23.64 33.54 21.56
N LEU A 226 -24.93 33.86 21.54
CA LEU A 226 -26.02 32.88 21.48
C LEU A 226 -26.05 32.14 20.13
N GLY A 227 -25.97 32.89 19.02
CA GLY A 227 -25.96 32.31 17.68
C GLY A 227 -24.75 31.43 17.43
N GLU A 228 -23.56 31.87 17.84
CA GLU A 228 -22.31 31.10 17.75
C GLU A 228 -22.40 29.80 18.56
N TYR A 229 -22.92 29.86 19.78
CA TYR A 229 -23.14 28.66 20.60
C TYR A 229 -24.05 27.64 19.92
N VAL A 230 -25.20 28.09 19.39
CA VAL A 230 -26.17 27.22 18.69
C VAL A 230 -25.57 26.64 17.41
N TYR A 231 -24.87 27.47 16.63
CA TYR A 231 -24.16 27.02 15.41
C TYR A 231 -23.13 25.95 15.73
N ASN A 232 -22.23 26.20 16.68
CA ASN A 232 -21.18 25.26 17.06
C ASN A 232 -21.75 23.95 17.64
N LYS A 233 -22.81 24.01 18.45
CA LYS A 233 -23.51 22.81 18.95
C LYS A 233 -24.13 21.97 17.82
N MET A 234 -24.76 22.61 16.83
CA MET A 234 -25.37 21.90 15.70
C MET A 234 -24.33 21.36 14.71
N MET A 235 -23.24 22.09 14.45
CA MET A 235 -22.16 21.61 13.58
C MET A 235 -21.37 20.46 14.21
N ALA A 236 -21.21 20.42 15.54
CA ALA A 236 -20.55 19.33 16.25
C ALA A 236 -21.33 17.99 16.26
N MET A 237 -22.57 17.95 15.76
CA MET A 237 -23.31 16.70 15.56
C MET A 237 -22.72 15.91 14.39
N PRO A 238 -22.62 14.56 14.44
CA PRO A 238 -22.22 13.74 13.30
C PRO A 238 -23.13 13.96 12.09
N ASP A 239 -22.58 13.93 10.86
CA ASP A 239 -23.31 14.29 9.64
C ASP A 239 -24.64 13.51 9.46
N GLU A 240 -24.66 12.22 9.83
CA GLU A 240 -25.84 11.34 9.81
C GLU A 240 -26.98 11.79 10.74
N LYS A 241 -26.67 12.59 11.77
CA LYS A 241 -27.58 13.04 12.83
C LYS A 241 -27.76 14.56 12.85
N ARG A 242 -26.97 15.31 12.08
CA ARG A 242 -27.07 16.76 11.97
C ARG A 242 -28.37 17.11 11.23
N PRO A 243 -29.24 17.98 11.78
CA PRO A 243 -30.43 18.41 11.06
C PRO A 243 -30.04 19.19 9.79
N LYS A 244 -30.83 19.06 8.72
CA LYS A 244 -30.64 19.86 7.47
C LYS A 244 -30.92 21.36 7.66
N GLN A 245 -31.43 21.75 8.83
CA GLN A 245 -31.55 23.14 9.26
C GLN A 245 -30.17 23.73 9.61
N ILE A 246 -29.68 24.66 8.81
CA ILE A 246 -28.48 25.45 9.12
C ILE A 246 -28.90 26.70 9.93
N PRO A 247 -28.26 27.01 11.08
CA PRO A 247 -28.47 28.27 11.79
C PRO A 247 -27.95 29.48 10.99
N ILE A 248 -28.75 30.53 10.96
CA ILE A 248 -28.49 31.81 10.27
C ILE A 248 -28.51 32.92 11.31
N ILE A 249 -27.46 33.74 11.33
CA ILE A 249 -27.29 34.89 12.23
C ILE A 249 -27.14 36.13 11.35
N LYS A 250 -27.86 37.21 11.65
CA LYS A 250 -27.67 38.48 10.95
C LYS A 250 -27.86 39.72 11.82
N GLY A 251 -26.86 40.60 11.81
CA GLY A 251 -26.92 41.96 12.35
C GLY A 251 -26.07 42.19 13.60
N GLU A 252 -25.32 43.31 13.59
CA GLU A 252 -24.70 43.97 14.76
C GLU A 252 -24.69 45.50 14.49
N VAL A 253 -23.70 46.40 14.62
CA VAL A 253 -22.26 46.38 14.99
C VAL A 253 -21.96 47.57 15.92
N SER A 254 -22.88 47.90 16.83
CA SER A 254 -22.84 49.16 17.62
C SER A 254 -23.82 49.24 18.80
N GLY A 255 -24.81 48.35 18.89
CA GLY A 255 -25.84 48.36 19.93
C GLY A 255 -25.70 47.16 20.84
N LYS A 256 -25.32 47.37 22.11
CA LYS A 256 -25.22 46.29 23.10
C LYS A 256 -26.59 45.70 23.44
N ILE A 257 -27.03 44.68 22.69
CA ILE A 257 -28.17 43.84 23.06
C ILE A 257 -27.68 42.75 24.03
N SER A 258 -28.06 42.86 25.31
CA SER A 258 -27.96 41.74 26.25
C SER A 258 -29.33 41.06 26.34
N LEU A 259 -29.35 39.77 26.03
CA LEU A 259 -30.50 38.88 26.27
C LEU A 259 -30.47 38.37 27.71
N ALA A 260 -29.28 38.01 28.21
CA ALA A 260 -29.03 37.66 29.61
C ALA A 260 -27.67 38.21 30.06
N CYS A 261 -27.45 38.28 31.37
CA CYS A 261 -26.12 38.45 31.95
C CYS A 261 -25.97 37.54 33.17
N TYR A 262 -24.83 36.85 33.23
CA TYR A 262 -24.47 35.89 34.27
C TYR A 262 -23.14 36.33 34.90
N PRO A 263 -23.16 37.17 35.95
CA PRO A 263 -21.93 37.70 36.55
C PRO A 263 -20.92 36.63 37.00
N LYS A 264 -21.40 35.42 37.33
CA LYS A 264 -20.57 34.23 37.63
C LYS A 264 -19.70 33.73 36.47
N PHE A 265 -19.97 34.15 35.24
CA PHE A 265 -19.23 33.77 34.03
C PHE A 265 -18.48 34.95 33.39
N LYS A 266 -18.47 36.13 34.03
CA LYS A 266 -17.70 37.28 33.55
C LYS A 266 -16.20 36.96 33.57
N LYS A 267 -15.52 37.15 32.44
CA LYS A 267 -14.07 36.98 32.32
C LYS A 267 -13.35 38.24 32.83
N LEU A 268 -12.12 38.08 33.34
CA LEU A 268 -11.33 39.22 33.81
C LEU A 268 -10.91 40.10 32.61
N PRO A 269 -10.93 41.44 32.74
CA PRO A 269 -10.58 42.32 31.64
C PRO A 269 -9.10 42.22 31.26
N VAL A 270 -8.83 42.22 29.96
CA VAL A 270 -7.51 41.99 29.34
C VAL A 270 -6.37 42.89 29.86
N SER A 271 -6.68 44.06 30.42
CA SER A 271 -5.70 45.07 30.86
C SER A 271 -4.85 44.70 32.09
N SER A 272 -4.91 43.46 32.57
CA SER A 272 -4.12 42.97 33.71
C SER A 272 -3.31 41.70 33.44
N VAL A 273 -3.20 41.25 32.18
CA VAL A 273 -2.45 40.03 31.82
C VAL A 273 -1.22 40.41 30.99
N ASP A 274 -0.04 40.01 31.46
CA ASP A 274 1.23 40.23 30.75
C ASP A 274 1.40 39.21 29.62
N THR A 275 0.88 39.54 28.44
CA THR A 275 1.03 38.74 27.22
C THR A 275 2.47 38.65 26.74
N VAL A 276 3.37 39.55 27.15
CA VAL A 276 4.80 39.46 26.80
C VAL A 276 5.46 38.37 27.65
N SER A 277 5.17 38.31 28.95
CA SER A 277 5.65 37.21 29.82
C SER A 277 5.13 35.85 29.34
N ILE A 278 3.85 35.72 29.01
CA ILE A 278 3.27 34.45 28.53
C ILE A 278 3.89 34.03 27.19
N LEU A 279 4.16 34.98 26.28
CA LEU A 279 4.82 34.68 25.01
C LEU A 279 6.29 34.25 25.20
N LEU A 280 7.02 34.88 26.14
CA LEU A 280 8.38 34.47 26.49
C LEU A 280 8.42 33.07 27.13
N GLU A 281 7.42 32.70 27.93
CA GLU A 281 7.24 31.33 28.42
C GLU A 281 6.96 30.35 27.28
N ALA A 282 6.05 30.68 26.36
CA ALA A 282 5.72 29.84 25.21
C ALA A 282 6.95 29.55 24.33
N ASP A 283 7.70 30.60 23.99
CA ASP A 283 8.97 30.51 23.24
C ASP A 283 10.04 29.70 23.99
N THR A 284 10.05 29.75 25.32
CA THR A 284 10.99 28.98 26.16
C THR A 284 10.63 27.50 26.16
N PHE A 285 9.35 27.14 26.36
CA PHE A 285 8.87 25.76 26.25
C PHE A 285 9.05 25.19 24.82
N SER A 286 8.85 26.02 23.79
CA SER A 286 9.09 25.66 22.40
C SER A 286 10.57 25.31 22.15
N LYS A 287 11.51 26.03 22.81
CA LYS A 287 12.96 25.78 22.73
C LYS A 287 13.43 24.62 23.61
N SER A 288 12.80 24.36 24.76
CA SER A 288 13.12 23.20 25.61
C SER A 288 12.58 21.87 25.07
N GLY A 289 11.66 21.92 24.09
CA GLY A 289 10.99 20.74 23.54
C GLY A 289 9.71 20.34 24.30
N GLU A 290 9.26 21.17 25.25
CA GLU A 290 8.02 20.98 26.00
C GLU A 290 6.81 21.45 25.17
N LEU A 291 6.66 20.88 23.97
CA LEU A 291 5.75 21.36 22.91
C LEU A 291 4.30 21.56 23.38
N GLN A 292 3.76 20.64 24.19
CA GLN A 292 2.41 20.77 24.76
C GLN A 292 2.25 22.04 25.63
N LYS A 293 3.26 22.36 26.46
CA LYS A 293 3.24 23.59 27.28
C LYS A 293 3.42 24.84 26.44
N ALA A 294 4.20 24.75 25.35
CA ALA A 294 4.32 25.85 24.39
C ALA A 294 2.95 26.13 23.73
N LEU A 295 2.24 25.09 23.30
CA LEU A 295 0.90 25.17 22.73
C LEU A 295 -0.09 25.87 23.69
N GLU A 296 -0.17 25.40 24.94
CA GLU A 296 -1.02 25.99 25.99
C GLU A 296 -0.77 27.49 26.20
N ARG A 297 0.49 27.93 26.11
CA ARG A 297 0.87 29.34 26.29
C ARG A 297 0.63 30.18 25.04
N TYR A 298 0.85 29.64 23.83
CA TYR A 298 0.46 30.33 22.60
C TYR A 298 -1.07 30.47 22.52
N ASP A 299 -1.85 29.44 22.89
CA ASP A 299 -3.32 29.52 22.95
C ASP A 299 -3.79 30.55 23.99
N ALA A 300 -3.18 30.64 25.17
CA ALA A 300 -3.48 31.69 26.15
C ALA A 300 -3.24 33.12 25.59
N VAL A 301 -2.20 33.31 24.75
CA VAL A 301 -1.99 34.60 24.06
C VAL A 301 -3.02 34.83 22.94
N ILE A 302 -3.43 33.79 22.22
CA ILE A 302 -4.45 33.85 21.17
C ILE A 302 -5.85 34.16 21.74
N GLU A 303 -6.22 33.60 22.90
CA GLU A 303 -7.47 33.96 23.60
C GLU A 303 -7.51 35.44 23.99
N ILE A 304 -6.37 36.02 24.36
CA ILE A 304 -6.25 37.43 24.74
C ILE A 304 -6.22 38.36 23.51
N ASN A 305 -5.53 37.96 22.45
CA ASN A 305 -5.49 38.69 21.18
C ASN A 305 -5.33 37.73 19.98
N PRO A 306 -6.42 37.35 19.29
CA PRO A 306 -6.37 36.38 18.19
C PRO A 306 -5.81 36.95 16.88
N LYS A 307 -5.30 38.19 16.87
CA LYS A 307 -4.82 38.90 15.67
C LYS A 307 -3.32 39.23 15.72
N ILE A 308 -2.50 38.31 16.22
CA ILE A 308 -1.03 38.41 16.23
C ILE A 308 -0.43 37.34 15.29
N PRO A 309 -0.09 37.66 14.03
CA PRO A 309 0.39 36.68 13.04
C PRO A 309 1.58 35.84 13.49
N VAL A 310 2.53 36.42 14.24
CA VAL A 310 3.72 35.70 14.74
C VAL A 310 3.34 34.59 15.74
N VAL A 311 2.32 34.80 16.57
CA VAL A 311 1.86 33.83 17.58
C VAL A 311 1.09 32.70 16.92
N LEU A 312 0.24 33.03 15.94
CA LEU A 312 -0.47 32.05 15.13
C LEU A 312 0.50 31.15 14.36
N ASN A 313 1.57 31.72 13.80
CA ASN A 313 2.63 30.95 13.16
C ASN A 313 3.38 30.06 14.14
N ALA A 314 3.77 30.59 15.30
CA ALA A 314 4.51 29.82 16.31
C ALA A 314 3.70 28.63 16.85
N LYS A 315 2.36 28.76 16.98
CA LYS A 315 1.48 27.61 17.22
C LYS A 315 1.50 26.60 16.06
N GLY A 316 1.44 27.06 14.80
CA GLY A 316 1.62 26.21 13.63
C GLY A 316 2.97 25.45 13.62
N ASP A 317 4.06 26.12 13.97
CA ASP A 317 5.41 25.53 14.05
C ASP A 317 5.51 24.48 15.16
N VAL A 318 4.85 24.70 16.31
CA VAL A 318 4.75 23.70 17.39
C VAL A 318 3.94 22.49 16.95
N LEU A 319 2.78 22.68 16.31
CA LEU A 319 1.95 21.58 15.80
C LEU A 319 2.68 20.75 14.73
N SER A 320 3.39 21.42 13.81
CA SER A 320 4.23 20.78 12.79
C SER A 320 5.36 19.96 13.43
N ARG A 321 5.96 20.44 14.53
CA ARG A 321 6.94 19.69 15.35
C ARG A 321 6.32 18.57 16.19
N MET A 322 5.02 18.61 16.46
CA MET A 322 4.22 17.52 17.05
C MET A 322 3.66 16.55 16.00
N TYR A 323 4.05 16.67 14.73
CA TYR A 323 3.58 15.89 13.59
C TYR A 323 2.09 16.10 13.21
N ASP A 324 1.37 17.02 13.86
CA ASP A 324 0.03 17.45 13.42
C ASP A 324 0.13 18.53 12.34
N TYR A 325 0.55 18.09 11.16
CA TYR A 325 0.63 18.92 9.97
C TYR A 325 -0.75 19.44 9.54
N SER A 326 -1.83 18.71 9.86
CA SER A 326 -3.22 19.08 9.57
C SER A 326 -3.67 20.34 10.32
N GLU A 327 -3.55 20.39 11.65
CA GLU A 327 -3.89 21.59 12.41
C GLU A 327 -2.87 22.71 12.12
N ALA A 328 -1.58 22.38 11.95
CA ALA A 328 -0.54 23.36 11.61
C ALA A 328 -0.91 24.18 10.35
N LEU A 329 -1.38 23.52 9.28
CA LEU A 329 -1.82 24.19 8.04
C LEU A 329 -2.92 25.23 8.31
N ALA A 330 -3.90 24.93 9.16
CA ALA A 330 -4.98 25.86 9.49
C ALA A 330 -4.47 27.10 10.26
N TRP A 331 -3.40 26.98 11.05
CA TRP A 331 -2.78 28.14 11.72
C TRP A 331 -1.85 28.95 10.80
N TYR A 332 -1.16 28.32 9.87
CA TYR A 332 -0.46 29.04 8.80
C TYR A 332 -1.45 29.79 7.88
N GLU A 333 -2.61 29.20 7.58
CA GLU A 333 -3.66 29.88 6.79
C GLU A 333 -4.23 31.10 7.53
N LYS A 334 -4.63 30.98 8.81
CA LYS A 334 -5.01 32.14 9.65
C LYS A 334 -3.93 33.22 9.70
N THR A 335 -2.65 32.83 9.67
CA THR A 335 -1.51 33.75 9.65
C THR A 335 -1.43 34.52 8.33
N ILE A 336 -1.57 33.80 7.20
CA ILE A 336 -1.56 34.36 5.85
C ILE A 336 -2.78 35.26 5.60
N ASP A 337 -3.97 34.89 6.08
CA ASP A 337 -5.19 35.69 5.96
C ASP A 337 -5.09 37.05 6.67
N LEU A 338 -4.41 37.09 7.83
CA LEU A 338 -4.13 38.33 8.55
C LEU A 338 -2.91 39.09 8.00
N LYS A 339 -1.94 38.38 7.44
CA LYS A 339 -0.70 38.94 6.90
C LYS A 339 -0.23 38.17 5.64
N PRO A 340 -0.69 38.53 4.43
CA PRO A 340 -0.32 37.81 3.20
C PRO A 340 1.18 37.87 2.86
N ASP A 341 1.91 38.90 3.32
CA ASP A 341 3.37 39.04 3.18
C ASP A 341 4.18 38.35 4.31
N ALA A 342 3.57 37.43 5.07
CA ALA A 342 4.27 36.57 6.02
C ALA A 342 5.01 35.42 5.31
N GLU A 343 6.19 35.69 4.75
CA GLU A 343 7.03 34.66 4.11
C GLU A 343 7.22 33.41 4.99
N TYR A 344 7.54 33.60 6.27
CA TYR A 344 7.73 32.51 7.22
C TYR A 344 6.50 31.57 7.33
N ALA A 345 5.29 32.10 7.14
CA ALA A 345 4.05 31.31 7.16
C ALA A 345 3.84 30.55 5.86
N TRP A 346 4.19 31.13 4.71
CA TRP A 346 4.23 30.42 3.44
C TRP A 346 5.27 29.29 3.45
N ASN A 347 6.45 29.53 4.04
CA ASN A 347 7.48 28.52 4.26
C ASN A 347 7.01 27.41 5.22
N GLY A 348 6.41 27.73 6.36
CA GLY A 348 5.83 26.76 7.30
C GLY A 348 4.71 25.91 6.68
N LYS A 349 3.82 26.55 5.91
CA LYS A 349 2.77 25.89 5.12
C LYS A 349 3.37 24.94 4.09
N GLY A 350 4.39 25.38 3.34
CA GLY A 350 5.09 24.58 2.35
C GLY A 350 5.76 23.34 2.97
N ASN A 351 6.44 23.50 4.10
CA ASN A 351 7.07 22.38 4.82
C ASN A 351 6.02 21.38 5.32
N SER A 352 4.88 21.83 5.83
CA SER A 352 3.81 20.95 6.32
C SER A 352 3.07 20.22 5.17
N LEU A 353 2.84 20.89 4.03
CA LEU A 353 2.36 20.25 2.80
C LEU A 353 3.34 19.21 2.25
N HIS A 354 4.65 19.48 2.31
CA HIS A 354 5.69 18.53 1.92
C HIS A 354 5.65 17.27 2.80
N ARG A 355 5.46 17.42 4.12
CA ARG A 355 5.30 16.28 5.04
C ARG A 355 4.02 15.49 4.81
N LEU A 356 2.94 16.14 4.36
CA LEU A 356 1.69 15.51 3.91
C LEU A 356 1.73 15.05 2.43
N THR A 357 2.93 14.79 1.89
CA THR A 357 3.22 14.33 0.51
C THR A 357 2.60 15.15 -0.63
N GLN A 358 2.10 16.36 -0.37
CA GLN A 358 1.51 17.27 -1.35
C GLN A 358 2.59 18.18 -1.96
N HIS A 359 3.55 17.55 -2.63
CA HIS A 359 4.82 18.17 -3.03
C HIS A 359 4.65 19.34 -4.02
N GLU A 360 3.67 19.29 -4.93
CA GLU A 360 3.34 20.38 -5.86
C GLU A 360 2.83 21.61 -5.12
N LYS A 361 1.84 21.45 -4.23
CA LYS A 361 1.30 22.55 -3.41
C LYS A 361 2.34 23.11 -2.44
N ALA A 362 3.25 22.25 -1.96
CA ALA A 362 4.40 22.69 -1.18
C ALA A 362 5.31 23.61 -2.00
N ILE A 363 5.61 23.24 -3.26
CA ILE A 363 6.39 24.08 -4.19
C ILE A 363 5.68 25.42 -4.46
N GLU A 364 4.36 25.44 -4.66
CA GLU A 364 3.58 26.68 -4.81
C GLU A 364 3.72 27.59 -3.57
N CYS A 365 3.66 27.02 -2.37
CA CYS A 365 3.85 27.78 -1.12
C CYS A 365 5.29 28.29 -0.96
N PHE A 366 6.31 27.50 -1.32
CA PHE A 366 7.69 27.96 -1.35
C PHE A 366 7.93 29.05 -2.42
N ASP A 367 7.27 28.99 -3.57
CA ASP A 367 7.32 30.08 -4.55
C ASP A 367 6.67 31.37 -4.04
N LYS A 368 5.57 31.28 -3.27
CA LYS A 368 5.00 32.46 -2.60
C LYS A 368 5.93 33.03 -1.53
N ALA A 369 6.59 32.18 -0.73
CA ALA A 369 7.65 32.61 0.20
C ALA A 369 8.79 33.34 -0.53
N LEU A 370 9.22 32.83 -1.70
CA LEU A 370 10.32 33.37 -2.49
C LEU A 370 9.95 34.61 -3.34
N GLU A 371 8.68 34.77 -3.72
CA GLU A 371 8.14 36.03 -4.27
C GLU A 371 8.23 37.17 -3.24
N ILE A 372 7.95 36.88 -1.97
CA ILE A 372 8.02 37.84 -0.86
C ILE A 372 9.48 38.13 -0.48
N ASN A 373 10.30 37.08 -0.35
CA ASN A 373 11.72 37.19 0.01
C ASN A 373 12.58 36.20 -0.81
N PRO A 374 13.20 36.65 -1.92
CA PRO A 374 14.10 35.82 -2.73
C PRO A 374 15.34 35.28 -1.98
N LYS A 375 15.62 35.78 -0.77
CA LYS A 375 16.72 35.35 0.10
C LYS A 375 16.29 34.38 1.22
N ALA A 376 15.07 33.86 1.22
CA ALA A 376 14.67 32.83 2.18
C ALA A 376 15.35 31.48 1.85
N GLU A 377 16.48 31.16 2.50
CA GLU A 377 17.24 29.93 2.24
C GLU A 377 16.44 28.69 2.62
N TYR A 378 15.60 28.78 3.66
CA TYR A 378 14.70 27.70 4.08
C TYR A 378 13.66 27.37 3.02
N ALA A 379 13.12 28.37 2.32
CA ALA A 379 12.16 28.15 1.23
C ALA A 379 12.82 27.55 -0.01
N TRP A 380 14.05 27.97 -0.36
CA TRP A 380 14.84 27.31 -1.41
C TRP A 380 15.17 25.86 -1.07
N ASN A 381 15.53 25.57 0.19
CA ASN A 381 15.81 24.22 0.68
C ASN A 381 14.55 23.34 0.70
N GLY A 382 13.42 23.85 1.20
CA GLY A 382 12.13 23.15 1.19
C GLY A 382 11.65 22.85 -0.24
N LYS A 383 11.83 23.80 -1.16
CA LYS A 383 11.58 23.58 -2.60
C LYS A 383 12.50 22.50 -3.17
N GLY A 384 13.78 22.49 -2.79
CA GLY A 384 14.72 21.41 -3.09
C GLY A 384 14.22 20.04 -2.62
N ASN A 385 13.78 19.92 -1.36
CA ASN A 385 13.23 18.69 -0.79
C ASN A 385 12.02 18.18 -1.60
N SER A 386 11.05 19.06 -1.92
CA SER A 386 9.89 18.66 -2.73
C SER A 386 10.25 18.21 -4.14
N PHE A 387 11.20 18.84 -4.82
CA PHE A 387 11.67 18.34 -6.13
C PHE A 387 12.44 17.02 -6.01
N SER A 388 13.13 16.76 -4.90
CA SER A 388 13.79 15.49 -4.66
C SER A 388 12.78 14.34 -4.49
N ASN A 389 11.68 14.55 -3.75
CA ASN A 389 10.63 13.54 -3.59
C ASN A 389 9.81 13.32 -4.87
N LEU A 390 9.76 14.30 -5.77
CA LEU A 390 9.21 14.16 -7.13
C LEU A 390 10.22 13.53 -8.12
N ASN A 391 11.31 12.93 -7.63
CA ASN A 391 12.41 12.33 -8.39
C ASN A 391 13.10 13.26 -9.42
N GLN A 392 12.91 14.58 -9.28
CA GLN A 392 13.47 15.60 -10.17
C GLN A 392 14.78 16.16 -9.60
N HIS A 393 15.73 15.25 -9.35
CA HIS A 393 16.94 15.52 -8.58
C HIS A 393 17.83 16.63 -9.17
N ASP A 394 17.91 16.81 -10.50
CA ASP A 394 18.64 17.93 -11.10
C ASP A 394 18.08 19.30 -10.68
N LYS A 395 16.75 19.42 -10.60
CA LYS A 395 16.09 20.63 -10.10
C LYS A 395 16.33 20.79 -8.61
N ALA A 396 16.25 19.70 -7.84
CA ALA A 396 16.56 19.72 -6.41
C ALA A 396 17.97 20.25 -6.15
N ILE A 397 18.99 19.71 -6.83
CA ILE A 397 20.40 20.16 -6.77
C ILE A 397 20.54 21.65 -7.09
N SER A 398 19.80 22.16 -8.08
CA SER A 398 19.77 23.59 -8.42
C SER A 398 19.17 24.44 -7.29
N TYR A 399 18.06 24.02 -6.67
CA TYR A 399 17.42 24.77 -5.59
C TYR A 399 18.19 24.70 -4.27
N TYR A 400 18.78 23.56 -3.90
CA TYR A 400 19.76 23.50 -2.81
C TYR A 400 20.99 24.38 -3.11
N GLY A 401 21.42 24.45 -4.38
CA GLY A 401 22.46 25.38 -4.83
C GLY A 401 22.15 26.83 -4.45
N LYS A 402 20.93 27.31 -4.72
CA LYS A 402 20.48 28.66 -4.34
C LYS A 402 20.40 28.87 -2.84
N ALA A 403 19.93 27.88 -2.07
CA ALA A 403 19.96 27.95 -0.61
C ALA A 403 21.40 28.13 -0.08
N LEU A 404 22.36 27.44 -0.69
CA LEU A 404 23.79 27.49 -0.33
C LEU A 404 24.53 28.73 -0.85
N GLU A 405 24.06 29.35 -1.95
CA GLU A 405 24.53 30.68 -2.40
C GLU A 405 24.15 31.79 -1.40
N ILE A 406 23.03 31.63 -0.69
CA ILE A 406 22.58 32.55 0.37
C ILE A 406 23.26 32.22 1.70
N ASN A 407 23.28 30.94 2.08
CA ASN A 407 23.80 30.44 3.35
C ASN A 407 24.72 29.23 3.12
N PRO A 408 26.03 29.44 2.86
CA PRO A 408 26.99 28.35 2.63
C PRO A 408 27.14 27.39 3.81
N THR A 409 26.74 27.82 5.00
CA THR A 409 26.75 27.08 6.28
C THR A 409 25.45 26.31 6.56
N PHE A 410 24.57 26.12 5.57
CA PHE A 410 23.33 25.36 5.75
C PHE A 410 23.58 23.84 5.53
N ASP A 411 23.93 23.12 6.59
CA ASP A 411 24.26 21.68 6.55
C ASP A 411 23.14 20.82 5.97
N ALA A 412 21.88 21.11 6.31
CA ALA A 412 20.72 20.39 5.77
C ALA A 412 20.58 20.53 4.24
N ALA A 413 20.94 21.68 3.67
CA ALA A 413 20.93 21.90 2.22
C ALA A 413 22.10 21.18 1.53
N TRP A 414 23.27 21.10 2.17
CA TRP A 414 24.38 20.24 1.71
C TRP A 414 23.99 18.76 1.73
N ASN A 415 23.36 18.27 2.81
CA ASN A 415 22.87 16.89 2.93
C ASN A 415 21.78 16.56 1.90
N GLY A 416 20.79 17.44 1.70
CA GLY A 416 19.75 17.26 0.67
C GLY A 416 20.32 17.22 -0.76
N LYS A 417 21.30 18.08 -1.05
CA LYS A 417 22.04 18.10 -2.33
C LYS A 417 22.86 16.83 -2.53
N GLY A 418 23.53 16.34 -1.48
CA GLY A 418 24.25 15.07 -1.50
C GLY A 418 23.34 13.89 -1.80
N ASN A 419 22.18 13.82 -1.15
CA ASN A 419 21.17 12.78 -1.42
C ASN A 419 20.70 12.81 -2.88
N SER A 420 20.43 13.99 -3.44
CA SER A 420 20.03 14.12 -4.84
C SER A 420 21.15 13.72 -5.83
N PHE A 421 22.43 13.98 -5.52
CA PHE A 421 23.53 13.42 -6.31
C PHE A 421 23.63 11.89 -6.19
N ASN A 422 23.36 11.33 -5.00
CA ASN A 422 23.39 9.89 -4.78
C ASN A 422 22.30 9.16 -5.57
N SER A 423 21.10 9.74 -5.68
CA SER A 423 20.00 9.26 -6.54
C SER A 423 20.31 9.37 -8.04
N LEU A 424 21.17 10.31 -8.45
CA LEU A 424 21.68 10.44 -9.83
C LEU A 424 23.00 9.69 -10.07
N THR A 425 23.27 8.65 -9.26
CA THR A 425 24.47 7.79 -9.26
C THR A 425 25.83 8.52 -9.22
N GLN A 426 25.85 9.79 -8.86
CA GLN A 426 27.06 10.62 -8.76
C GLN A 426 27.62 10.56 -7.33
N HIS A 427 27.98 9.35 -6.90
CA HIS A 427 28.30 9.02 -5.51
C HIS A 427 29.48 9.82 -4.95
N GLU A 428 30.50 10.15 -5.75
CA GLU A 428 31.63 10.99 -5.34
C GLU A 428 31.19 12.42 -5.01
N LYS A 429 30.32 13.02 -5.83
CA LYS A 429 29.75 14.36 -5.57
C LYS A 429 28.80 14.37 -4.38
N ALA A 430 28.11 13.25 -4.15
CA ALA A 430 27.31 13.06 -2.96
C ALA A 430 28.20 13.08 -1.70
N ILE A 431 29.31 12.32 -1.72
CA ILE A 431 30.32 12.28 -0.67
C ILE A 431 30.91 13.69 -0.40
N GLU A 432 31.28 14.45 -1.44
CA GLU A 432 31.74 15.85 -1.29
C GLU A 432 30.71 16.73 -0.57
N CYS A 433 29.42 16.59 -0.89
CA CYS A 433 28.35 17.34 -0.25
C CYS A 433 28.12 16.92 1.20
N PHE A 434 28.19 15.62 1.52
CA PHE A 434 28.09 15.15 2.90
C PHE A 434 29.31 15.57 3.73
N ASP A 435 30.52 15.57 3.16
CA ASP A 435 31.70 16.09 3.86
C ASP A 435 31.60 17.59 4.16
N LYS A 436 30.95 18.39 3.29
CA LYS A 436 30.63 19.79 3.62
C LYS A 436 29.56 19.92 4.70
N ALA A 437 28.52 19.09 4.69
CA ALA A 437 27.54 19.05 5.78
C ALA A 437 28.19 18.69 7.13
N LEU A 438 29.15 17.76 7.13
CA LEU A 438 29.83 17.26 8.34
C LEU A 438 30.97 18.18 8.83
N GLU A 439 31.61 18.96 7.95
CA GLU A 439 32.49 20.07 8.38
C GLU A 439 31.71 21.16 9.15
N ILE A 440 30.46 21.42 8.74
CA ILE A 440 29.58 22.40 9.38
C ILE A 440 28.98 21.84 10.67
N ASN A 441 28.47 20.60 10.62
CA ASN A 441 27.78 19.94 11.71
C ASN A 441 28.26 18.48 11.86
N PRO A 442 29.34 18.23 12.63
CA PRO A 442 29.86 16.88 12.87
C PRO A 442 28.86 15.92 13.54
N ASN A 443 27.80 16.44 14.15
CA ASN A 443 26.77 15.69 14.87
C ASN A 443 25.53 15.41 14.01
N ASN A 444 25.58 15.62 12.69
CA ASN A 444 24.48 15.31 11.78
C ASN A 444 24.47 13.80 11.47
N GLU A 445 23.63 13.03 12.17
CA GLU A 445 23.59 11.56 12.05
C GLU A 445 23.11 11.13 10.65
N TYR A 446 22.21 11.90 10.04
CA TYR A 446 21.73 11.68 8.68
C TYR A 446 22.88 11.81 7.67
N ALA A 447 23.70 12.85 7.75
CA ALA A 447 24.82 13.06 6.83
C ALA A 447 25.89 11.94 6.94
N TRP A 448 26.17 11.43 8.15
CA TRP A 448 27.02 10.25 8.32
C TRP A 448 26.42 9.00 7.66
N SER A 449 25.13 8.73 7.88
CA SER A 449 24.47 7.56 7.26
C SER A 449 24.36 7.69 5.74
N ASN A 450 24.07 8.89 5.22
CA ASN A 450 23.96 9.12 3.78
C ASN A 450 25.33 9.03 3.09
N LYS A 451 26.40 9.49 3.74
CA LYS A 451 27.78 9.22 3.32
C LYS A 451 28.07 7.71 3.30
N GLY A 452 27.64 6.97 4.33
CA GLY A 452 27.69 5.51 4.35
C GLY A 452 27.02 4.88 3.13
N ASN A 453 25.80 5.32 2.80
CA ASN A 453 25.05 4.85 1.62
C ASN A 453 25.84 5.05 0.31
N SER A 454 26.46 6.21 0.10
CA SER A 454 27.28 6.45 -1.09
C SER A 454 28.52 5.54 -1.15
N PHE A 455 29.15 5.21 -0.02
CA PHE A 455 30.22 4.21 0.00
C PHE A 455 29.72 2.78 -0.24
N SER A 456 28.50 2.44 0.21
CA SER A 456 27.89 1.14 -0.08
C SER A 456 27.56 0.99 -1.57
N ASN A 457 27.02 2.05 -2.20
CA ASN A 457 26.74 2.10 -3.65
C ASN A 457 28.02 1.99 -4.50
N LEU A 458 29.18 2.39 -3.96
CA LEU A 458 30.51 2.21 -4.57
C LEU A 458 31.14 0.84 -4.24
N ASN A 459 30.36 -0.12 -3.71
CA ASN A 459 30.77 -1.44 -3.24
C ASN A 459 31.90 -1.43 -2.19
N GLN A 460 32.03 -0.33 -1.43
CA GLN A 460 33.04 -0.15 -0.39
C GLN A 460 32.41 -0.34 1.00
N HIS A 461 31.75 -1.48 1.21
CA HIS A 461 30.90 -1.77 2.36
C HIS A 461 31.64 -1.64 3.72
N ASP A 462 32.92 -2.01 3.82
CA ASP A 462 33.73 -1.79 5.05
C ASP A 462 33.79 -0.31 5.45
N LYS A 463 33.92 0.59 4.47
CA LYS A 463 33.89 2.04 4.72
C LYS A 463 32.48 2.50 5.08
N ALA A 464 31.46 1.97 4.40
CA ALA A 464 30.06 2.27 4.69
C ALA A 464 29.73 1.97 6.16
N ILE A 465 30.10 0.78 6.64
CA ILE A 465 29.99 0.36 8.06
C ILE A 465 30.64 1.38 9.00
N SER A 466 31.87 1.82 8.70
CA SER A 466 32.58 2.81 9.54
C SER A 466 31.91 4.20 9.61
N TYR A 467 31.01 4.53 8.67
CA TYR A 467 30.21 5.75 8.69
C TYR A 467 28.83 5.54 9.34
N TYR A 468 28.21 4.36 9.16
CA TYR A 468 27.02 3.97 9.92
C TYR A 468 27.32 3.90 11.42
N ASP A 469 28.49 3.37 11.81
CA ASP A 469 28.90 3.30 13.21
C ASP A 469 28.98 4.69 13.88
N LYS A 470 29.44 5.72 13.16
CA LYS A 470 29.42 7.12 13.64
C LYS A 470 28.01 7.69 13.76
N SER A 471 27.14 7.37 12.81
CA SER A 471 25.73 7.75 12.86
C SER A 471 25.04 7.13 14.09
N ILE A 472 25.35 5.87 14.40
CA ILE A 472 24.87 5.13 15.58
C ILE A 472 25.52 5.65 16.88
N GLU A 473 26.80 6.06 16.88
CA GLU A 473 27.48 6.66 18.03
C GLU A 473 26.82 8.00 18.44
N ILE A 474 26.43 8.81 17.46
CA ILE A 474 25.72 10.08 17.66
C ILE A 474 24.26 9.84 18.08
N ASN A 475 23.55 8.93 17.42
CA ASN A 475 22.15 8.62 17.68
C ASN A 475 21.92 7.09 17.71
N PRO A 476 22.08 6.44 18.88
CA PRO A 476 21.88 4.99 19.01
C PRO A 476 20.48 4.52 18.65
N THR A 477 19.50 5.42 18.69
CA THR A 477 18.09 5.20 18.32
C THR A 477 17.79 5.48 16.84
N PHE A 478 18.79 5.64 15.97
CA PHE A 478 18.57 5.85 14.55
C PHE A 478 18.47 4.51 13.78
N ALA A 479 17.27 3.94 13.72
CA ALA A 479 16.99 2.64 13.11
C ALA A 479 17.49 2.47 11.65
N ILE A 480 17.54 3.57 10.89
CA ILE A 480 18.01 3.55 9.49
C ILE A 480 19.49 3.20 9.42
N ALA A 481 20.34 3.80 10.25
CA ALA A 481 21.78 3.49 10.24
C ALA A 481 22.05 2.03 10.68
N TRP A 482 21.28 1.50 11.64
CA TRP A 482 21.32 0.08 12.00
C TRP A 482 20.94 -0.84 10.83
N SER A 483 19.85 -0.53 10.13
CA SER A 483 19.40 -1.28 8.95
C SER A 483 20.43 -1.26 7.83
N ASN A 484 20.99 -0.09 7.52
CA ASN A 484 21.94 0.08 6.42
C ASN A 484 23.31 -0.54 6.75
N LYS A 485 23.71 -0.55 8.04
CA LYS A 485 24.85 -1.34 8.53
C LYS A 485 24.61 -2.84 8.38
N GLY A 486 23.40 -3.33 8.70
CA GLY A 486 23.03 -4.73 8.51
C GLY A 486 23.13 -5.15 7.05
N ASP A 487 22.63 -4.32 6.13
CA ASP A 487 22.73 -4.54 4.69
C ASP A 487 24.19 -4.59 4.20
N ALA A 488 25.02 -3.62 4.57
CA ALA A 488 26.44 -3.61 4.23
C ALA A 488 27.22 -4.81 4.82
N LEU A 489 26.84 -5.32 6.00
CA LEU A 489 27.39 -6.55 6.56
C LEU A 489 26.93 -7.80 5.79
N SER A 490 25.69 -7.83 5.31
CA SER A 490 25.17 -8.94 4.50
C SER A 490 25.88 -9.01 3.14
N ASN A 491 26.15 -7.87 2.51
CA ASN A 491 26.95 -7.77 1.27
C ASN A 491 28.42 -8.18 1.45
N LEU A 492 28.93 -8.22 2.70
CA LEU A 492 30.23 -8.80 3.06
C LEU A 492 30.14 -10.27 3.51
N ASN A 493 29.00 -10.93 3.29
CA ASN A 493 28.67 -12.30 3.74
C ASN A 493 28.74 -12.51 5.26
N GLN A 494 28.61 -11.45 6.07
CA GLN A 494 28.62 -11.51 7.54
C GLN A 494 27.18 -11.55 8.09
N HIS A 495 26.39 -12.52 7.61
CA HIS A 495 24.93 -12.55 7.78
C HIS A 495 24.47 -12.61 9.25
N GLU A 496 25.20 -13.26 10.15
CA GLU A 496 24.88 -13.27 11.59
C GLU A 496 24.97 -11.86 12.20
N LYS A 497 26.00 -11.08 11.84
CA LYS A 497 26.13 -9.69 12.30
C LYS A 497 25.12 -8.77 11.63
N ALA A 498 24.73 -9.08 10.40
CA ALA A 498 23.64 -8.40 9.72
C ALA A 498 22.33 -8.59 10.48
N ILE A 499 22.03 -9.84 10.88
CA ILE A 499 20.87 -10.22 11.71
C ILE A 499 20.86 -9.45 13.04
N GLU A 500 21.99 -9.34 13.76
CA GLU A 500 22.10 -8.52 14.98
C GLU A 500 21.76 -7.04 14.74
N CYS A 501 22.22 -6.47 13.61
CA CYS A 501 21.94 -5.08 13.26
C CYS A 501 20.47 -4.85 12.85
N PHE A 502 19.86 -5.81 12.14
CA PHE A 502 18.42 -5.75 11.83
C PHE A 502 17.56 -5.91 13.08
N ASP A 503 17.94 -6.77 14.03
CA ASP A 503 17.23 -6.87 15.31
C ASP A 503 17.29 -5.57 16.10
N LYS A 504 18.41 -4.84 16.08
CA LYS A 504 18.48 -3.48 16.66
C LYS A 504 17.63 -2.46 15.91
N ALA A 505 17.58 -2.51 14.57
CA ALA A 505 16.70 -1.65 13.78
C ALA A 505 15.20 -1.91 14.10
N LEU A 506 14.82 -3.17 14.32
CA LEU A 506 13.46 -3.59 14.62
C LEU A 506 13.04 -3.37 16.09
N GLU A 507 13.97 -3.43 17.04
CA GLU A 507 13.74 -3.03 18.44
C GLU A 507 13.40 -1.53 18.54
N ILE A 508 14.00 -0.70 17.68
CA ILE A 508 13.76 0.74 17.59
C ILE A 508 12.50 1.06 16.77
N ASN A 509 12.33 0.42 15.61
CA ASN A 509 11.15 0.60 14.74
C ASN A 509 10.60 -0.77 14.27
N PRO A 510 9.62 -1.34 15.00
CA PRO A 510 8.98 -2.60 14.63
C PRO A 510 8.25 -2.58 13.28
N ASN A 511 7.93 -1.39 12.75
CA ASN A 511 7.17 -1.22 11.51
C ASN A 511 8.07 -0.97 10.27
N ASN A 512 9.37 -1.30 10.34
CA ASN A 512 10.30 -1.18 9.22
C ASN A 512 10.27 -2.45 8.34
N GLU A 513 9.51 -2.43 7.23
CA GLU A 513 9.33 -3.58 6.34
C GLU A 513 10.65 -4.01 5.68
N TYR A 514 11.55 -3.08 5.40
CA TYR A 514 12.87 -3.34 4.81
C TYR A 514 13.75 -4.13 5.79
N ALA A 515 13.77 -3.77 7.07
CA ALA A 515 14.54 -4.51 8.08
C ALA A 515 13.98 -5.93 8.30
N TRP A 516 12.65 -6.12 8.27
CA TRP A 516 12.06 -7.47 8.29
C TRP A 516 12.48 -8.31 7.08
N SER A 517 12.39 -7.75 5.86
CA SER A 517 12.75 -8.46 4.63
C SER A 517 14.25 -8.77 4.57
N ASN A 518 15.12 -7.80 4.89
CA ASN A 518 16.58 -7.99 4.83
C ASN A 518 17.07 -8.97 5.90
N LYS A 519 16.41 -9.03 7.07
CA LYS A 519 16.65 -10.10 8.06
C LYS A 519 16.24 -11.48 7.54
N GLY A 520 15.11 -11.56 6.81
CA GLY A 520 14.72 -12.76 6.07
C GLY A 520 15.76 -13.18 5.04
N CYS A 521 16.29 -12.23 4.25
CA CYS A 521 17.34 -12.48 3.26
C CYS A 521 18.62 -13.04 3.91
N ALA A 522 19.12 -12.40 4.98
CA ALA A 522 20.28 -12.88 5.73
C ALA A 522 20.08 -14.30 6.30
N LEU A 523 18.87 -14.65 6.76
CA LEU A 523 18.53 -16.01 7.17
C LEU A 523 18.45 -17.01 6.00
N SER A 524 17.98 -16.57 4.83
CA SER A 524 17.92 -17.39 3.61
C SER A 524 19.32 -17.72 3.10
N ASN A 525 20.26 -16.77 3.16
CA ASN A 525 21.67 -16.98 2.79
C ASN A 525 22.40 -17.93 3.75
N LEU A 526 21.93 -18.04 5.00
CA LEU A 526 22.35 -19.05 5.97
C LEU A 526 21.56 -20.38 5.84
N ALA A 527 20.93 -20.64 4.69
CA ALA A 527 20.08 -21.78 4.37
C ALA A 527 18.88 -22.03 5.33
N GLN A 528 18.49 -21.05 6.13
CA GLN A 528 17.40 -21.15 7.11
C GLN A 528 16.07 -20.68 6.52
N HIS A 529 15.73 -21.19 5.33
CA HIS A 529 14.59 -20.73 4.51
C HIS A 529 13.24 -20.81 5.26
N ASP A 530 12.99 -21.86 6.06
CA ASP A 530 11.79 -21.98 6.90
C ASP A 530 11.62 -20.81 7.86
N LYS A 531 12.73 -20.32 8.44
CA LYS A 531 12.72 -19.14 9.32
C LYS A 531 12.53 -17.88 8.50
N ALA A 532 13.27 -17.73 7.39
CA ALA A 532 13.23 -16.56 6.52
C ALA A 532 11.79 -16.21 6.09
N ILE A 533 10.98 -17.21 5.74
CA ILE A 533 9.56 -17.06 5.38
C ILE A 533 8.78 -16.26 6.45
N SER A 534 8.96 -16.58 7.74
CA SER A 534 8.25 -15.87 8.82
C SER A 534 8.64 -14.39 8.98
N TYR A 535 9.86 -14.01 8.54
CA TYR A 535 10.30 -12.61 8.51
C TYR A 535 9.78 -11.89 7.27
N TYR A 536 9.71 -12.56 6.11
CA TYR A 536 9.04 -12.02 4.93
C TYR A 536 7.52 -11.85 5.15
N ASP A 537 6.86 -12.80 5.82
CA ASP A 537 5.45 -12.69 6.19
C ASP A 537 5.19 -11.44 7.06
N LYS A 538 6.09 -11.13 8.02
CA LYS A 538 5.99 -9.89 8.80
C LYS A 538 6.23 -8.62 7.98
N SER A 539 7.15 -8.66 7.01
CA SER A 539 7.35 -7.56 6.06
C SER A 539 6.09 -7.31 5.21
N ILE A 540 5.43 -8.37 4.75
CA ILE A 540 4.19 -8.33 3.95
C ILE A 540 2.98 -7.89 4.80
N GLU A 541 2.90 -8.29 6.07
CA GLU A 541 1.86 -7.86 7.02
C GLU A 541 1.91 -6.34 7.27
N ILE A 542 3.12 -5.76 7.28
CA ILE A 542 3.35 -4.31 7.43
C ILE A 542 3.08 -3.56 6.10
N ASN A 543 3.60 -4.08 4.99
CA ASN A 543 3.45 -3.48 3.66
C ASN A 543 3.09 -4.55 2.62
N PRO A 544 1.78 -4.82 2.40
CA PRO A 544 1.32 -5.82 1.43
C PRO A 544 1.78 -5.55 0.00
N THR A 545 2.10 -4.30 -0.33
CA THR A 545 2.58 -3.87 -1.65
C THR A 545 4.10 -3.87 -1.79
N PHE A 546 4.83 -4.54 -0.88
CA PHE A 546 6.29 -4.65 -0.98
C PHE A 546 6.71 -5.88 -1.80
N ALA A 547 6.76 -5.73 -3.13
CA ALA A 547 7.06 -6.81 -4.09
C ALA A 547 8.35 -7.60 -3.79
N ILE A 548 9.36 -6.97 -3.18
CA ILE A 548 10.64 -7.62 -2.84
C ILE A 548 10.42 -8.71 -1.79
N ALA A 549 9.62 -8.47 -0.74
CA ALA A 549 9.35 -9.48 0.28
C ALA A 549 8.55 -10.67 -0.28
N TRP A 550 7.60 -10.41 -1.19
CA TRP A 550 6.89 -11.46 -1.93
C TRP A 550 7.83 -12.30 -2.80
N SER A 551 8.73 -11.67 -3.56
CA SER A 551 9.71 -12.36 -4.39
C SER A 551 10.67 -13.20 -3.55
N ASN A 552 11.21 -12.66 -2.46
CA ASN A 552 12.15 -13.35 -1.58
C ASN A 552 11.49 -14.51 -0.81
N LYS A 553 10.21 -14.37 -0.45
CA LYS A 553 9.39 -15.47 0.09
C LYS A 553 9.15 -16.57 -0.93
N GLY A 554 8.86 -16.21 -2.19
CA GLY A 554 8.73 -17.17 -3.29
C GLY A 554 10.01 -17.97 -3.50
N ASP A 555 11.15 -17.31 -3.48
CA ASP A 555 12.46 -17.95 -3.59
C ASP A 555 12.74 -18.94 -2.45
N ALA A 556 12.56 -18.50 -1.19
CA ALA A 556 12.70 -19.36 -0.01
C ALA A 556 11.74 -20.57 -0.03
N LEU A 557 10.52 -20.42 -0.53
CA LEU A 557 9.58 -21.53 -0.75
C LEU A 557 10.05 -22.49 -1.85
N SER A 558 10.65 -21.97 -2.93
CA SER A 558 11.20 -22.79 -4.01
C SER A 558 12.40 -23.62 -3.54
N ASN A 559 13.29 -23.05 -2.73
CA ASN A 559 14.41 -23.76 -2.09
C ASN A 559 13.94 -24.86 -1.10
N LEU A 560 12.72 -24.74 -0.56
CA LEU A 560 12.05 -25.78 0.24
C LEU A 560 11.22 -26.77 -0.62
N ASN A 561 11.37 -26.75 -1.95
CA ASN A 561 10.62 -27.56 -2.93
C ASN A 561 9.09 -27.33 -2.91
N GLN A 562 8.61 -26.20 -2.41
CA GLN A 562 7.19 -25.82 -2.36
C GLN A 562 6.80 -24.94 -3.56
N HIS A 563 7.11 -25.43 -4.77
CA HIS A 563 7.11 -24.61 -5.99
C HIS A 563 5.74 -24.01 -6.35
N GLU A 564 4.61 -24.67 -6.05
CA GLU A 564 3.28 -24.09 -6.26
C GLU A 564 3.05 -22.83 -5.41
N LYS A 565 3.46 -22.84 -4.14
CA LYS A 565 3.38 -21.66 -3.26
C LYS A 565 4.40 -20.58 -3.64
N ALA A 566 5.55 -21.00 -4.18
CA ALA A 566 6.52 -20.06 -4.74
C ALA A 566 5.90 -19.31 -5.93
N ILE A 567 5.22 -20.02 -6.84
CA ILE A 567 4.47 -19.46 -7.97
C ILE A 567 3.40 -18.45 -7.50
N GLU A 568 2.63 -18.77 -6.47
CA GLU A 568 1.66 -17.83 -5.86
C GLU A 568 2.33 -16.53 -5.34
N CYS A 569 3.48 -16.66 -4.66
CA CYS A 569 4.21 -15.51 -4.15
C CYS A 569 4.86 -14.66 -5.28
N PHE A 570 5.36 -15.29 -6.35
CA PHE A 570 5.84 -14.58 -7.53
C PHE A 570 4.71 -13.89 -8.30
N ASP A 571 3.51 -14.48 -8.37
CA ASP A 571 2.34 -13.81 -8.97
C ASP A 571 1.97 -12.54 -8.20
N GLN A 572 1.99 -12.54 -6.87
CA GLN A 572 1.81 -11.31 -6.09
C GLN A 572 2.94 -10.29 -6.29
N ALA A 573 4.20 -10.74 -6.34
CA ALA A 573 5.32 -9.84 -6.65
C ALA A 573 5.20 -9.18 -8.04
N LEU A 574 4.67 -9.90 -9.03
CA LEU A 574 4.48 -9.43 -10.41
C LEU A 574 3.20 -8.61 -10.61
N GLU A 575 2.14 -8.85 -9.84
CA GLU A 575 0.95 -7.99 -9.79
C GLU A 575 1.32 -6.58 -9.27
N ILE A 576 2.20 -6.52 -8.27
CA ILE A 576 2.72 -5.27 -7.68
C ILE A 576 3.77 -4.61 -8.61
N ASN A 577 4.74 -5.37 -9.12
CA ASN A 577 5.78 -4.87 -10.02
C ASN A 577 5.94 -5.78 -11.27
N PRO A 578 5.19 -5.50 -12.35
CA PRO A 578 5.28 -6.25 -13.60
C PRO A 578 6.66 -6.23 -14.28
N ASN A 579 7.55 -5.31 -13.90
CA ASN A 579 8.87 -5.11 -14.50
C ASN A 579 10.01 -5.77 -13.69
N ASN A 580 9.71 -6.67 -12.76
CA ASN A 580 10.71 -7.40 -11.98
C ASN A 580 11.21 -8.63 -12.76
N GLU A 581 12.37 -8.54 -13.42
CA GLU A 581 12.91 -9.62 -14.25
C GLU A 581 13.28 -10.87 -13.44
N TYR A 582 13.67 -10.70 -12.17
CA TYR A 582 13.99 -11.80 -11.25
C TYR A 582 12.73 -12.59 -10.89
N ALA A 583 11.61 -11.93 -10.57
CA ALA A 583 10.36 -12.62 -10.28
C ALA A 583 9.81 -13.38 -11.51
N TRP A 584 9.94 -12.82 -12.72
CA TRP A 584 9.62 -13.56 -13.96
C TRP A 584 10.50 -14.82 -14.12
N SER A 585 11.82 -14.69 -13.93
CA SER A 585 12.75 -15.82 -14.06
C SER A 585 12.54 -16.89 -12.99
N ASN A 586 12.41 -16.50 -11.72
CA ASN A 586 12.26 -17.45 -10.61
C ASN A 586 10.89 -18.16 -10.66
N LYS A 587 9.84 -17.50 -11.18
CA LYS A 587 8.57 -18.17 -11.51
C LYS A 587 8.72 -19.17 -12.66
N GLY A 588 9.51 -18.84 -13.68
CA GLY A 588 9.92 -19.78 -14.72
C GLY A 588 10.66 -21.00 -14.16
N CYS A 589 11.60 -20.79 -13.23
CA CYS A 589 12.35 -21.85 -12.55
C CYS A 589 11.41 -22.78 -11.75
N ALA A 590 10.53 -22.22 -10.93
CA ALA A 590 9.53 -23.00 -10.18
C ALA A 590 8.61 -23.83 -11.11
N LEU A 591 8.22 -23.29 -12.28
CA LEU A 591 7.48 -24.04 -13.29
C LEU A 591 8.33 -25.15 -13.96
N SER A 592 9.62 -24.90 -14.19
CA SER A 592 10.55 -25.90 -14.75
C SER A 592 10.76 -27.07 -13.79
N ASN A 593 10.87 -26.80 -12.48
CA ASN A 593 10.99 -27.83 -11.44
C ASN A 593 9.71 -28.68 -11.31
N LEU A 594 8.54 -28.12 -11.65
CA LEU A 594 7.29 -28.85 -11.82
C LEU A 594 7.14 -29.53 -13.20
N ALA A 595 8.24 -29.70 -13.94
CA ALA A 595 8.32 -30.26 -15.31
C ALA A 595 7.45 -29.55 -16.37
N GLN A 596 7.02 -28.30 -16.11
CA GLN A 596 6.19 -27.51 -17.03
C GLN A 596 7.05 -26.61 -17.94
N HIS A 597 8.08 -27.19 -18.55
CA HIS A 597 9.11 -26.47 -19.31
C HIS A 597 8.55 -25.59 -20.44
N ASP A 598 7.52 -26.05 -21.17
CA ASP A 598 6.81 -25.26 -22.20
C ASP A 598 6.23 -23.94 -21.64
N LYS A 599 5.76 -23.95 -20.39
CA LYS A 599 5.31 -22.75 -19.70
C LYS A 599 6.49 -21.93 -19.19
N ALA A 600 7.48 -22.57 -18.57
CA ALA A 600 8.66 -21.90 -18.02
C ALA A 600 9.33 -20.97 -19.05
N ILE A 601 9.44 -21.43 -20.31
CA ILE A 601 10.00 -20.65 -21.42
C ILE A 601 9.29 -19.31 -21.61
N SER A 602 7.96 -19.22 -21.52
CA SER A 602 7.26 -17.93 -21.72
C SER A 602 7.43 -16.95 -20.55
N TYR A 603 7.75 -17.45 -19.35
CA TYR A 603 8.14 -16.60 -18.21
C TYR A 603 9.60 -16.13 -18.34
N TYR A 604 10.52 -16.99 -18.82
CA TYR A 604 11.88 -16.56 -19.15
C TYR A 604 11.90 -15.56 -20.32
N ASP A 605 11.08 -15.75 -21.36
CA ASP A 605 10.93 -14.79 -22.46
C ASP A 605 10.49 -13.42 -21.96
N LYS A 606 9.58 -13.36 -20.97
CA LYS A 606 9.19 -12.09 -20.34
C LYS A 606 10.30 -11.46 -19.49
N SER A 607 11.07 -12.27 -18.77
CA SER A 607 12.28 -11.80 -18.06
C SER A 607 13.31 -11.18 -19.02
N ILE A 608 13.54 -11.83 -20.18
CA ILE A 608 14.45 -11.38 -21.24
C ILE A 608 13.90 -10.15 -21.98
N GLU A 609 12.58 -10.04 -22.18
CA GLU A 609 11.92 -8.86 -22.78
C GLU A 609 12.10 -7.59 -21.92
N ILE A 610 12.11 -7.76 -20.59
CA ILE A 610 12.36 -6.69 -19.61
C ILE A 610 13.86 -6.36 -19.53
N ASN A 611 14.72 -7.38 -19.40
CA ASN A 611 16.18 -7.23 -19.29
C ASN A 611 16.91 -8.20 -20.24
N PRO A 612 17.20 -7.78 -21.48
CA PRO A 612 17.89 -8.62 -22.46
C PRO A 612 19.29 -9.07 -22.03
N THR A 613 19.92 -8.35 -21.10
CA THR A 613 21.23 -8.65 -20.53
C THR A 613 21.18 -9.55 -19.28
N PHE A 614 20.04 -10.16 -18.96
CA PHE A 614 19.93 -11.06 -17.81
C PHE A 614 20.32 -12.50 -18.17
N ALA A 615 21.62 -12.79 -18.11
CA ALA A 615 22.21 -14.10 -18.48
C ALA A 615 21.57 -15.32 -17.78
N ILE A 616 21.03 -15.15 -16.57
CA ILE A 616 20.37 -16.22 -15.82
C ILE A 616 19.08 -16.67 -16.54
N ALA A 617 18.23 -15.74 -16.98
CA ALA A 617 17.01 -16.11 -17.71
C ALA A 617 17.31 -16.77 -19.07
N TRP A 618 18.35 -16.33 -19.77
CA TRP A 618 18.85 -17.01 -20.98
C TRP A 618 19.33 -18.43 -20.71
N SER A 619 20.08 -18.64 -19.61
CA SER A 619 20.56 -19.97 -19.21
C SER A 619 19.40 -20.91 -18.86
N ASN A 620 18.46 -20.44 -18.04
CA ASN A 620 17.32 -21.22 -17.57
C ASN A 620 16.35 -21.56 -18.73
N LYS A 621 16.22 -20.66 -19.72
CA LYS A 621 15.51 -20.92 -20.98
C LYS A 621 16.22 -21.96 -21.84
N GLY A 622 17.56 -21.91 -21.91
CA GLY A 622 18.37 -22.92 -22.59
C GLY A 622 18.15 -24.32 -22.00
N ASP A 623 18.17 -24.44 -20.67
CA ASP A 623 17.91 -25.71 -19.98
C ASP A 623 16.48 -26.22 -20.22
N ALA A 624 15.46 -25.36 -20.08
CA ALA A 624 14.07 -25.74 -20.36
C ALA A 624 13.86 -26.18 -21.83
N LEU A 625 14.54 -25.55 -22.79
CA LEU A 625 14.54 -26.00 -24.20
C LEU A 625 15.27 -27.34 -24.39
N SER A 626 16.36 -27.59 -23.66
CA SER A 626 17.09 -28.85 -23.71
C SER A 626 16.28 -30.01 -23.12
N ASN A 627 15.56 -29.79 -22.03
CA ASN A 627 14.61 -30.74 -21.45
C ASN A 627 13.41 -31.05 -22.39
N LEU A 628 13.05 -30.12 -23.28
CA LEU A 628 12.09 -30.35 -24.38
C LEU A 628 12.74 -30.96 -25.64
N ASN A 629 14.00 -31.40 -25.58
CA ASN A 629 14.79 -31.97 -26.69
C ASN A 629 15.03 -30.98 -27.86
N GLN A 630 14.92 -29.67 -27.63
CA GLN A 630 15.16 -28.61 -28.63
C GLN A 630 16.61 -28.09 -28.53
N HIS A 631 17.58 -29.02 -28.58
CA HIS A 631 18.97 -28.76 -28.19
C HIS A 631 19.67 -27.68 -29.03
N GLU A 632 19.35 -27.52 -30.32
CA GLU A 632 19.89 -26.44 -31.15
C GLU A 632 19.50 -25.05 -30.61
N LYS A 633 18.23 -24.86 -30.22
CA LYS A 633 17.76 -23.60 -29.60
C LYS A 633 18.27 -23.43 -28.18
N ALA A 634 18.50 -24.53 -27.47
CA ALA A 634 19.15 -24.50 -26.16
C ALA A 634 20.57 -23.92 -26.30
N ILE A 635 21.34 -24.40 -27.28
CA ILE A 635 22.68 -23.88 -27.61
C ILE A 635 22.62 -22.38 -27.95
N GLU A 636 21.67 -21.93 -28.79
CA GLU A 636 21.46 -20.50 -29.08
C GLU A 636 21.23 -19.66 -27.81
N CYS A 637 20.42 -20.15 -26.86
CA CYS A 637 20.16 -19.45 -25.60
C CYS A 637 21.37 -19.46 -24.65
N PHE A 638 22.13 -20.56 -24.58
CA PHE A 638 23.38 -20.61 -23.82
C PHE A 638 24.47 -19.73 -24.45
N ASP A 639 24.54 -19.61 -25.77
CA ASP A 639 25.46 -18.68 -26.45
C ASP A 639 25.15 -17.22 -26.09
N GLN A 640 23.88 -16.82 -26.01
CA GLN A 640 23.51 -15.48 -25.51
C GLN A 640 23.85 -15.31 -24.02
N ALA A 641 23.62 -16.31 -23.17
CA ALA A 641 24.03 -16.26 -21.76
C ALA A 641 25.56 -16.09 -21.59
N LEU A 642 26.35 -16.70 -22.48
CA LEU A 642 27.81 -16.66 -22.48
C LEU A 642 28.41 -15.42 -23.16
N GLU A 643 27.72 -14.83 -24.14
CA GLU A 643 28.06 -13.50 -24.69
C GLU A 643 27.92 -12.40 -23.61
N ILE A 644 26.90 -12.53 -22.76
CA ILE A 644 26.67 -11.62 -21.62
C ILE A 644 27.63 -11.92 -20.45
N ASN A 645 27.81 -13.19 -20.08
CA ASN A 645 28.71 -13.62 -19.00
C ASN A 645 29.54 -14.84 -19.42
N PRO A 646 30.77 -14.65 -19.94
CA PRO A 646 31.66 -15.73 -20.36
C PRO A 646 32.06 -16.70 -19.24
N ASN A 647 31.92 -16.30 -17.97
CA ASN A 647 32.27 -17.09 -16.79
C ASN A 647 31.06 -17.85 -16.21
N ASN A 648 29.95 -17.97 -16.96
CA ASN A 648 28.77 -18.73 -16.55
C ASN A 648 28.98 -20.24 -16.79
N GLU A 649 29.56 -20.90 -15.78
CA GLU A 649 29.78 -22.35 -15.69
C GLU A 649 28.53 -23.16 -16.07
N TYR A 650 27.37 -22.82 -15.51
CA TYR A 650 26.11 -23.53 -15.75
C TYR A 650 25.69 -23.46 -17.23
N ALA A 651 25.86 -22.31 -17.89
CA ALA A 651 25.61 -22.18 -19.33
C ALA A 651 26.62 -22.99 -20.17
N TRP A 652 27.90 -23.05 -19.78
CA TRP A 652 28.88 -23.92 -20.44
C TRP A 652 28.52 -25.41 -20.32
N ASN A 653 28.16 -25.89 -19.11
CA ASN A 653 27.73 -27.27 -18.87
C ASN A 653 26.44 -27.60 -19.64
N GLY A 654 25.41 -26.74 -19.57
CA GLY A 654 24.16 -26.88 -20.32
C GLY A 654 24.35 -26.91 -21.84
N LYS A 655 25.25 -26.09 -22.37
CA LYS A 655 25.65 -26.09 -23.79
C LYS A 655 26.38 -27.37 -24.17
N GLY A 656 27.30 -27.85 -23.32
CA GLY A 656 28.01 -29.11 -23.50
C GLY A 656 27.07 -30.32 -23.54
N ASN A 657 26.12 -30.39 -22.60
CA ASN A 657 25.07 -31.42 -22.58
C ASN A 657 24.21 -31.39 -23.85
N SER A 658 23.84 -30.19 -24.30
CA SER A 658 23.07 -30.00 -25.54
C SER A 658 23.84 -30.47 -26.79
N PHE A 659 25.14 -30.19 -26.90
CA PHE A 659 25.98 -30.78 -27.96
C PHE A 659 26.12 -32.31 -27.84
N SER A 660 26.22 -32.85 -26.62
CA SER A 660 26.36 -34.29 -26.39
C SER A 660 25.10 -35.05 -26.82
N ASN A 661 23.91 -34.51 -26.55
CA ASN A 661 22.63 -35.06 -27.03
C ASN A 661 22.50 -35.00 -28.56
N LEU A 662 23.10 -33.99 -29.21
CA LEU A 662 23.25 -33.90 -30.67
C LEU A 662 24.38 -34.79 -31.23
N ASN A 663 25.01 -35.64 -30.40
CA ASN A 663 26.14 -36.52 -30.73
C ASN A 663 27.41 -35.77 -31.21
N GLN A 664 27.51 -34.47 -30.90
CA GLN A 664 28.66 -33.61 -31.24
C GLN A 664 29.68 -33.60 -30.09
N HIS A 665 30.13 -34.78 -29.69
CA HIS A 665 30.88 -35.00 -28.44
C HIS A 665 32.20 -34.20 -28.36
N ASP A 666 32.90 -33.94 -29.47
CA ASP A 666 34.08 -33.06 -29.48
C ASP A 666 33.75 -31.65 -28.91
N LYS A 667 32.67 -31.03 -29.41
CA LYS A 667 32.22 -29.71 -28.93
C LYS A 667 31.65 -29.75 -27.52
N ALA A 668 31.05 -30.87 -27.14
CA ALA A 668 30.60 -31.08 -25.77
C ALA A 668 31.80 -31.04 -24.81
N ILE A 669 32.88 -31.75 -25.15
CA ILE A 669 34.14 -31.76 -24.39
C ILE A 669 34.75 -30.35 -24.33
N GLU A 670 34.80 -29.60 -25.43
CA GLU A 670 35.27 -28.19 -25.41
C GLU A 670 34.46 -27.30 -24.45
N CYS A 671 33.13 -27.47 -24.40
CA CYS A 671 32.28 -26.71 -23.47
C CYS A 671 32.48 -27.15 -22.01
N PHE A 672 32.63 -28.45 -21.75
CA PHE A 672 32.93 -28.96 -20.40
C PHE A 672 34.35 -28.57 -19.94
N ASP A 673 35.33 -28.50 -20.83
CA ASP A 673 36.66 -27.92 -20.52
C ASP A 673 36.53 -26.45 -20.08
N LYS A 674 35.68 -25.65 -20.74
CA LYS A 674 35.43 -24.26 -20.33
C LYS A 674 34.70 -24.12 -19.00
N ALA A 675 33.75 -25.00 -18.70
CA ALA A 675 33.14 -25.07 -17.36
C ALA A 675 34.18 -25.44 -16.28
N LEU A 676 35.04 -26.44 -16.53
CA LEU A 676 36.08 -26.88 -15.58
C LEU A 676 37.28 -25.92 -15.46
N GLU A 677 37.50 -25.02 -16.42
CA GLU A 677 38.41 -23.88 -16.27
C GLU A 677 37.90 -22.84 -15.26
N ILE A 678 36.58 -22.75 -15.08
CA ILE A 678 35.91 -21.84 -14.13
C ILE A 678 35.77 -22.51 -12.76
N ASN A 679 35.27 -23.75 -12.74
CA ASN A 679 35.09 -24.56 -11.53
C ASN A 679 35.68 -25.96 -11.73
N PRO A 680 36.94 -26.20 -11.33
CA PRO A 680 37.61 -27.50 -11.50
C PRO A 680 36.94 -28.68 -10.77
N ASP A 681 36.15 -28.38 -9.74
CA ASP A 681 35.60 -29.35 -8.78
C ASP A 681 34.09 -29.61 -8.98
N ASP A 682 33.49 -29.23 -10.13
CA ASP A 682 32.13 -29.68 -10.48
C ASP A 682 32.13 -31.16 -10.91
N ALA A 683 31.75 -32.04 -9.96
CA ALA A 683 31.53 -33.46 -10.20
C ALA A 683 30.53 -33.74 -11.34
N ILE A 684 29.53 -32.88 -11.56
CA ILE A 684 28.51 -33.07 -12.62
C ILE A 684 29.15 -32.85 -13.99
N THR A 685 29.84 -31.74 -14.21
CA THR A 685 30.60 -31.48 -15.45
C THR A 685 31.70 -32.51 -15.68
N LEU A 686 32.44 -32.92 -14.64
CA LEU A 686 33.45 -33.98 -14.74
C LEU A 686 32.83 -35.28 -15.28
N THR A 687 31.66 -35.68 -14.79
CA THR A 687 30.95 -36.88 -15.26
C THR A 687 30.31 -36.71 -16.63
N ASN A 688 29.75 -35.55 -16.96
CA ASN A 688 29.23 -35.25 -18.31
C ASN A 688 30.35 -35.30 -19.36
N LYS A 689 31.55 -34.81 -19.01
CA LYS A 689 32.76 -34.90 -19.83
C LYS A 689 33.29 -36.33 -19.96
N GLY A 690 33.28 -37.09 -18.87
CA GLY A 690 33.58 -38.52 -18.89
C GLY A 690 32.66 -39.28 -19.84
N LEU A 691 31.35 -39.00 -19.80
CA LEU A 691 30.35 -39.63 -20.67
C LEU A 691 30.54 -39.25 -22.14
N ALA A 692 30.85 -37.99 -22.45
CA ALA A 692 31.20 -37.58 -23.82
C ALA A 692 32.47 -38.29 -24.34
N LEU A 693 33.49 -38.46 -23.49
CA LEU A 693 34.71 -39.20 -23.84
C LEU A 693 34.46 -40.70 -24.07
N ASP A 694 33.63 -41.35 -23.26
CA ASP A 694 33.30 -42.78 -23.43
C ASP A 694 32.47 -43.02 -24.71
N ASN A 695 31.53 -42.12 -25.02
CA ASN A 695 30.78 -42.14 -26.28
C ASN A 695 31.67 -41.96 -27.53
N MET A 696 32.83 -41.31 -27.39
CA MET A 696 33.88 -41.25 -28.43
C MET A 696 34.81 -42.48 -28.46
N GLY A 697 34.56 -43.51 -27.64
CA GLY A 697 35.45 -44.68 -27.49
C GLY A 697 36.76 -44.37 -26.74
N GLN A 698 36.83 -43.24 -26.03
CA GLN A 698 38.00 -42.84 -25.22
C GLN A 698 37.82 -43.24 -23.75
N SER A 699 37.27 -44.44 -23.51
CA SER A 699 36.88 -44.98 -22.20
C SER A 699 37.98 -44.90 -21.13
N SER A 700 39.24 -45.08 -21.52
CA SER A 700 40.40 -44.96 -20.63
C SER A 700 40.62 -43.52 -20.09
N LYS A 701 40.27 -42.49 -20.87
CA LYS A 701 40.21 -41.10 -20.40
C LYS A 701 38.94 -40.85 -19.59
N ALA A 702 37.80 -41.40 -20.02
CA ALA A 702 36.53 -41.24 -19.32
C ALA A 702 36.63 -41.67 -17.85
N ILE A 703 37.23 -42.85 -17.59
CA ILE A 703 37.51 -43.36 -16.24
C ILE A 703 38.26 -42.32 -15.39
N SER A 704 39.31 -41.67 -15.92
CA SER A 704 40.07 -40.66 -15.17
C SER A 704 39.30 -39.36 -14.85
N TYR A 705 38.17 -39.10 -15.52
CA TYR A 705 37.27 -38.00 -15.16
C TYR A 705 36.18 -38.46 -14.17
N TYR A 706 35.66 -39.68 -14.33
CA TYR A 706 34.77 -40.28 -13.33
C TYR A 706 35.49 -40.48 -11.98
N ASP A 707 36.77 -40.86 -11.98
CA ASP A 707 37.58 -41.00 -10.77
C ASP A 707 37.62 -39.67 -9.98
N LYS A 708 37.86 -38.55 -10.65
CA LYS A 708 37.82 -37.21 -10.02
C LYS A 708 36.44 -36.84 -9.51
N ALA A 709 35.39 -37.08 -10.29
CA ALA A 709 34.01 -36.86 -9.84
C ALA A 709 33.67 -37.69 -8.58
N LEU A 710 34.29 -38.87 -8.42
CA LEU A 710 34.19 -39.72 -7.23
C LEU A 710 35.18 -39.38 -6.11
N GLU A 711 36.23 -38.59 -6.36
CA GLU A 711 37.02 -37.97 -5.28
C GLU A 711 36.22 -36.85 -4.60
N ILE A 712 35.38 -36.14 -5.37
CA ILE A 712 34.51 -35.05 -4.89
C ILE A 712 33.20 -35.59 -4.30
N ASN A 713 32.54 -36.52 -5.00
CA ASN A 713 31.30 -37.19 -4.55
C ASN A 713 31.43 -38.72 -4.71
N PRO A 714 32.05 -39.43 -3.75
CA PRO A 714 32.33 -40.87 -3.81
C PRO A 714 31.13 -41.79 -4.00
N ASP A 715 29.93 -41.23 -3.85
CA ASP A 715 28.66 -41.91 -3.71
C ASP A 715 27.72 -41.71 -4.91
N ASP A 716 28.14 -40.97 -5.94
CA ASP A 716 27.26 -40.70 -7.09
C ASP A 716 27.02 -41.96 -7.95
N ALA A 717 25.81 -42.49 -7.87
CA ALA A 717 25.40 -43.71 -8.56
C ALA A 717 25.45 -43.58 -10.10
N ILE A 718 25.28 -42.37 -10.66
CA ILE A 718 25.36 -42.14 -12.11
C ILE A 718 26.80 -42.30 -12.57
N THR A 719 27.73 -41.60 -11.91
CA THR A 719 29.18 -41.68 -12.16
C THR A 719 29.72 -43.09 -11.92
N LEU A 720 29.32 -43.75 -10.83
CA LEU A 720 29.70 -45.14 -10.52
C LEU A 720 29.21 -46.11 -11.60
N THR A 721 28.00 -45.93 -12.13
CA THR A 721 27.46 -46.73 -13.25
C THR A 721 28.23 -46.46 -14.55
N ASN A 722 28.44 -45.19 -14.89
CA ASN A 722 29.12 -44.78 -16.13
C ASN A 722 30.60 -45.24 -16.15
N LYS A 723 31.29 -45.21 -15.01
CA LYS A 723 32.65 -45.78 -14.87
C LYS A 723 32.67 -47.29 -15.08
N GLY A 724 31.69 -48.02 -14.54
CA GLY A 724 31.55 -49.46 -14.76
C GLY A 724 31.31 -49.82 -16.23
N LEU A 725 30.49 -49.03 -16.94
CA LEU A 725 30.28 -49.19 -18.39
C LEU A 725 31.56 -48.90 -19.19
N ALA A 726 32.32 -47.86 -18.85
CA ALA A 726 33.59 -47.55 -19.50
C ALA A 726 34.67 -48.63 -19.26
N LEU A 727 34.68 -49.28 -18.09
CA LEU A 727 35.55 -50.44 -17.81
C LEU A 727 35.19 -51.67 -18.66
N ASP A 728 33.89 -51.90 -18.90
CA ASP A 728 33.41 -52.97 -19.79
C ASP A 728 33.70 -52.67 -21.27
N ASN A 729 33.55 -51.41 -21.71
CA ASN A 729 33.96 -50.95 -23.04
C ASN A 729 35.46 -51.18 -23.31
N MET A 730 36.31 -51.19 -22.28
CA MET A 730 37.73 -51.56 -22.38
C MET A 730 37.99 -53.09 -22.38
N GLY A 731 36.95 -53.91 -22.31
CA GLY A 731 37.04 -55.38 -22.30
C GLY A 731 37.64 -55.97 -21.01
N ASN A 732 37.62 -55.22 -19.90
CA ASN A 732 38.24 -55.64 -18.64
C ASN A 732 37.19 -56.03 -17.59
N SER A 733 36.45 -57.10 -17.89
CA SER A 733 35.35 -57.60 -17.06
C SER A 733 35.73 -57.90 -15.60
N ILE A 734 37.02 -58.15 -15.29
CA ILE A 734 37.52 -58.32 -13.92
C ILE A 734 37.55 -56.98 -13.17
N LEU A 735 38.02 -55.89 -13.79
CA LEU A 735 37.94 -54.57 -13.15
C LEU A 735 36.49 -54.07 -13.09
N THR A 736 35.67 -54.35 -14.11
CA THR A 736 34.23 -54.09 -14.10
C THR A 736 33.55 -54.79 -12.92
N GLN A 737 33.85 -56.07 -12.69
CA GLN A 737 33.33 -56.83 -11.56
C GLN A 737 33.77 -56.23 -10.21
N ASN A 738 35.08 -56.02 -10.01
CA ASN A 738 35.60 -55.48 -8.76
C ASN A 738 35.00 -54.09 -8.43
N HIS A 739 34.88 -53.21 -9.43
CA HIS A 739 34.29 -51.87 -9.28
C HIS A 739 32.81 -51.93 -8.89
N PHE A 740 32.02 -52.82 -9.51
CA PHE A 740 30.62 -53.00 -9.13
C PHE A 740 30.43 -53.72 -7.78
N GLU A 741 31.35 -54.60 -7.39
CA GLU A 741 31.35 -55.22 -6.05
C GLU A 741 31.68 -54.19 -4.95
N GLU A 742 32.61 -53.26 -5.18
CA GLU A 742 32.87 -52.14 -4.27
C GLU A 742 31.68 -51.16 -4.17
N PHE A 743 31.03 -50.87 -5.31
CA PHE A 743 29.79 -50.05 -5.36
C PHE A 743 28.66 -50.66 -4.51
N LEU A 744 28.50 -51.99 -4.59
CA LEU A 744 27.50 -52.77 -3.85
C LEU A 744 27.67 -52.69 -2.33
N GLU A 745 28.90 -52.85 -1.83
CA GLU A 745 29.17 -52.78 -0.39
C GLU A 745 28.88 -51.38 0.20
N LYS A 746 29.17 -50.32 -0.56
CA LYS A 746 29.06 -48.93 -0.08
C LYS A 746 27.64 -48.35 -0.10
N ASN A 747 26.81 -48.70 -1.09
CA ASN A 747 25.58 -47.94 -1.38
C ASN A 747 24.24 -48.64 -1.05
N LEU A 748 24.27 -49.78 -0.36
CA LEU A 748 23.13 -50.66 -0.05
C LEU A 748 21.94 -50.03 0.73
N HIS A 749 22.00 -48.74 1.08
CA HIS A 749 21.01 -48.04 1.93
C HIS A 749 20.25 -46.90 1.24
N LYS A 750 20.46 -46.65 -0.07
CA LYS A 750 19.92 -45.46 -0.77
C LYS A 750 18.73 -45.77 -1.70
N GLN A 751 17.98 -44.73 -2.03
CA GLN A 751 16.80 -44.79 -2.91
C GLN A 751 17.18 -45.00 -4.39
N ASN A 752 16.33 -45.70 -5.15
CA ASN A 752 16.55 -46.12 -6.56
C ASN A 752 17.82 -46.96 -6.81
N ILE A 753 18.58 -47.33 -5.77
CA ILE A 753 19.86 -48.04 -5.93
C ILE A 753 19.67 -49.45 -6.49
N PHE A 754 18.51 -50.07 -6.25
CA PHE A 754 18.24 -51.45 -6.67
C PHE A 754 18.08 -51.57 -8.19
N TYR A 755 17.58 -50.53 -8.87
CA TYR A 755 17.61 -50.41 -10.33
C TYR A 755 19.03 -50.48 -10.89
N TYR A 756 19.94 -49.62 -10.40
CA TYR A 756 21.33 -49.54 -10.88
C TYR A 756 22.12 -50.80 -10.52
N ILE A 757 21.91 -51.36 -9.32
CA ILE A 757 22.46 -52.66 -8.90
C ILE A 757 21.97 -53.79 -9.82
N GLY A 758 20.67 -53.85 -10.12
CA GLY A 758 20.11 -54.84 -11.04
C GLY A 758 20.75 -54.73 -12.43
N ILE A 759 20.97 -53.51 -12.93
CA ILE A 759 21.68 -53.29 -14.18
C ILE A 759 23.12 -53.83 -14.11
N ALA A 760 23.88 -53.48 -13.06
CA ALA A 760 25.26 -53.93 -12.89
C ALA A 760 25.35 -55.47 -12.84
N LEU A 761 24.48 -56.13 -12.07
CA LEU A 761 24.46 -57.59 -11.95
C LEU A 761 24.07 -58.30 -13.26
N ASP A 762 23.21 -57.71 -14.10
CA ASP A 762 22.87 -58.28 -15.41
C ASP A 762 24.03 -58.15 -16.41
N TYR A 763 24.82 -57.07 -16.33
CA TYR A 763 26.06 -56.94 -17.11
C TYR A 763 27.17 -57.91 -16.66
N LEU A 764 27.22 -58.27 -15.37
CA LEU A 764 28.17 -59.28 -14.84
C LEU A 764 27.75 -60.74 -15.11
N GLU A 765 26.83 -60.99 -16.05
CA GLU A 765 26.16 -62.28 -16.32
C GLU A 765 25.45 -62.92 -15.10
N GLN A 766 25.31 -62.18 -13.99
CA GLN A 766 24.64 -62.61 -12.76
C GLN A 766 23.14 -62.30 -12.81
N SER A 767 22.50 -62.50 -13.98
CA SER A 767 21.13 -62.09 -14.27
C SER A 767 20.09 -62.60 -13.27
N GLU A 768 20.28 -63.77 -12.65
CA GLU A 768 19.34 -64.27 -11.62
C GLU A 768 19.39 -63.42 -10.34
N LYS A 769 20.57 -62.93 -9.92
CA LYS A 769 20.67 -61.92 -8.84
C LYS A 769 20.12 -60.57 -9.30
N ALA A 770 20.30 -60.21 -10.57
CA ALA A 770 19.75 -58.96 -11.11
C ALA A 770 18.22 -58.92 -10.97
N LEU A 771 17.53 -60.05 -11.17
CA LEU A 771 16.08 -60.15 -10.94
C LEU A 771 15.70 -59.80 -9.50
N GLU A 772 16.42 -60.29 -8.49
CA GLU A 772 16.13 -59.95 -7.09
C GLU A 772 16.16 -58.44 -6.83
N TYR A 773 17.07 -57.72 -7.49
CA TYR A 773 17.22 -56.28 -7.30
C TYR A 773 16.23 -55.48 -8.15
N PHE A 774 15.89 -55.90 -9.36
CA PHE A 774 14.73 -55.33 -10.06
C PHE A 774 13.41 -55.59 -9.33
N ASP A 775 13.26 -56.72 -8.63
CA ASP A 775 12.08 -56.96 -7.78
C ASP A 775 12.08 -56.09 -6.51
N LYS A 776 13.24 -55.85 -5.85
CA LYS A 776 13.36 -54.88 -4.76
C LYS A 776 12.98 -53.46 -5.21
N GLU A 777 13.42 -53.06 -6.40
CA GLU A 777 13.03 -51.77 -7.00
C GLU A 777 11.53 -51.71 -7.29
N LEU A 778 10.94 -52.75 -7.88
CA LEU A 778 9.50 -52.78 -8.23
C LEU A 778 8.57 -52.92 -7.01
N VAL A 779 9.09 -53.35 -5.85
CA VAL A 779 8.40 -53.22 -4.55
C VAL A 779 8.36 -51.76 -4.09
N TYR A 780 9.42 -50.99 -4.35
CA TYR A 780 9.51 -49.56 -4.00
C TYR A 780 8.73 -48.67 -4.98
N ASN A 781 8.97 -48.85 -6.29
CA ASN A 781 8.28 -48.16 -7.38
C ASN A 781 7.66 -49.17 -8.37
N LYS A 782 6.44 -49.64 -8.05
CA LYS A 782 5.65 -50.57 -8.89
C LYS A 782 5.27 -50.05 -10.29
N PHE A 783 5.60 -48.80 -10.62
CA PHE A 783 5.32 -48.18 -11.92
C PHE A 783 6.60 -47.83 -12.70
N ASP A 784 7.77 -48.31 -12.27
CA ASP A 784 9.01 -48.12 -13.04
C ASP A 784 9.04 -48.99 -14.32
N LYS A 785 8.73 -48.35 -15.45
CA LYS A 785 8.82 -48.94 -16.79
C LYS A 785 10.25 -49.34 -17.18
N TYR A 786 11.28 -48.68 -16.64
CA TYR A 786 12.68 -48.98 -16.93
C TYR A 786 13.17 -50.19 -16.15
N ALA A 787 12.83 -50.31 -14.86
CA ALA A 787 13.08 -51.53 -14.09
C ALA A 787 12.34 -52.74 -14.69
N LEU A 788 11.10 -52.58 -15.16
CA LEU A 788 10.38 -53.64 -15.89
C LEU A 788 11.07 -54.02 -17.22
N ASP A 789 11.54 -53.05 -18.01
CA ASP A 789 12.26 -53.29 -19.28
C ASP A 789 13.64 -53.93 -19.09
N ARG A 790 14.33 -53.63 -17.98
CA ARG A 790 15.60 -54.25 -17.60
C ARG A 790 15.41 -55.63 -16.99
N LYS A 791 14.40 -55.84 -16.13
CA LYS A 791 14.01 -57.18 -15.65
C LYS A 791 13.62 -58.10 -16.81
N GLY A 792 12.86 -57.58 -17.77
CA GLY A 792 12.52 -58.29 -18.99
C GLY A 792 13.75 -58.72 -19.80
N LEU A 793 14.81 -57.91 -19.84
CA LEU A 793 16.07 -58.27 -20.50
C LEU A 793 16.81 -59.40 -19.75
N ALA A 794 16.99 -59.27 -18.44
CA ALA A 794 17.63 -60.31 -17.63
C ALA A 794 16.91 -61.66 -17.72
N LEU A 795 15.56 -61.65 -17.78
CA LEU A 795 14.76 -62.84 -18.05
C LEU A 795 15.01 -63.43 -19.45
N VAL A 796 15.30 -62.62 -20.48
CA VAL A 796 15.72 -63.12 -21.81
C VAL A 796 17.10 -63.75 -21.76
N HIS A 797 18.07 -63.18 -21.04
CA HIS A 797 19.39 -63.79 -20.84
C HIS A 797 19.28 -65.18 -20.17
N LEU A 798 18.41 -65.29 -19.16
CA LEU A 798 18.04 -66.53 -18.47
C LEU A 798 17.12 -67.47 -19.27
N LYS A 799 16.72 -67.08 -20.49
CA LYS A 799 15.81 -67.82 -21.40
C LYS A 799 14.38 -68.02 -20.86
N ARG A 800 13.99 -67.24 -19.86
CA ARG A 800 12.67 -67.18 -19.21
C ARG A 800 11.70 -66.28 -20.00
N TYR A 801 11.49 -66.65 -21.27
CA TYR A 801 10.88 -65.80 -22.28
C TYR A 801 9.44 -65.34 -21.99
N ASP A 802 8.61 -66.18 -21.36
CA ASP A 802 7.21 -65.81 -21.09
C ASP A 802 7.08 -64.85 -19.89
N GLU A 803 7.97 -64.95 -18.90
CA GLU A 803 8.09 -63.96 -17.82
C GLU A 803 8.62 -62.61 -18.36
N ALA A 804 9.57 -62.66 -19.30
CA ALA A 804 10.07 -61.45 -19.98
C ALA A 804 8.95 -60.74 -20.76
N LEU A 805 8.08 -61.48 -21.43
CA LEU A 805 6.89 -60.90 -22.09
C LEU A 805 5.95 -60.21 -21.10
N ILE A 806 5.70 -60.79 -19.93
CA ILE A 806 4.88 -60.16 -18.88
C ILE A 806 5.51 -58.84 -18.42
N CYS A 807 6.83 -58.79 -18.21
CA CYS A 807 7.53 -57.56 -17.83
C CYS A 807 7.41 -56.48 -18.91
N TYR A 808 7.60 -56.85 -20.18
CA TYR A 808 7.43 -55.93 -21.31
C TYR A 808 5.97 -55.48 -21.51
N ASP A 809 4.98 -56.34 -21.27
CA ASP A 809 3.55 -55.99 -21.34
C ASP A 809 3.13 -55.05 -20.21
N LEU A 810 3.72 -55.19 -19.01
CA LEU A 810 3.52 -54.25 -17.91
C LEU A 810 4.17 -52.88 -18.19
N ALA A 811 5.41 -52.86 -18.71
CA ALA A 811 6.08 -51.61 -19.11
C ALA A 811 5.30 -50.87 -20.21
N LEU A 812 4.79 -51.58 -21.22
CA LEU A 812 3.97 -51.00 -22.29
C LEU A 812 2.54 -50.65 -21.88
N LYS A 813 2.07 -51.14 -20.72
CA LYS A 813 0.82 -50.68 -20.10
C LYS A 813 1.01 -49.35 -19.34
N ILE A 814 2.22 -49.07 -18.88
CA ILE A 814 2.61 -47.79 -18.25
C ILE A 814 2.92 -46.75 -19.35
N ASP A 815 3.66 -47.15 -20.38
CA ASP A 815 4.01 -46.30 -21.53
C ASP A 815 3.87 -47.07 -22.87
N PRO A 816 2.72 -46.94 -23.55
CA PRO A 816 2.48 -47.58 -24.86
C PRO A 816 3.39 -47.12 -25.99
N ALA A 817 4.15 -46.04 -25.81
CA ALA A 817 5.08 -45.49 -26.79
C ALA A 817 6.56 -45.86 -26.50
N PHE A 818 6.83 -46.68 -25.48
CA PHE A 818 8.20 -46.97 -25.03
C PHE A 818 8.98 -47.86 -26.02
N SER A 819 9.53 -47.22 -27.06
CA SER A 819 10.12 -47.84 -28.26
C SER A 819 11.20 -48.89 -27.97
N ARG A 820 11.98 -48.72 -26.89
CA ARG A 820 12.97 -49.69 -26.40
C ARG A 820 12.33 -51.03 -26.02
N THR A 821 11.26 -51.01 -25.25
CA THR A 821 10.52 -52.22 -24.88
C THR A 821 9.80 -52.84 -26.06
N ILE A 822 9.24 -52.02 -26.96
CA ILE A 822 8.63 -52.51 -28.21
C ILE A 822 9.67 -53.26 -29.05
N PHE A 823 10.88 -52.71 -29.19
CA PHE A 823 12.01 -53.35 -29.90
C PHE A 823 12.46 -54.66 -29.23
N ARG A 824 12.65 -54.66 -27.91
CA ARG A 824 13.03 -55.87 -27.14
C ARG A 824 11.98 -56.97 -27.24
N LYS A 825 10.70 -56.60 -27.13
CA LYS A 825 9.56 -57.48 -27.35
C LYS A 825 9.51 -58.00 -28.78
N ALA A 826 9.83 -57.18 -29.79
CA ALA A 826 9.92 -57.61 -31.19
C ALA A 826 11.02 -58.66 -31.42
N SER A 827 12.21 -58.46 -30.84
CA SER A 827 13.31 -59.44 -30.85
C SER A 827 12.89 -60.75 -30.17
N LEU A 828 12.28 -60.66 -28.99
CA LEU A 828 11.79 -61.83 -28.26
C LEU A 828 10.72 -62.62 -29.04
N LYS A 829 9.84 -61.94 -29.79
CA LYS A 829 8.89 -62.59 -30.72
C LYS A 829 9.59 -63.26 -31.90
N SER A 830 10.75 -62.76 -32.35
CA SER A 830 11.59 -63.43 -33.34
C SER A 830 12.16 -64.74 -32.77
N LEU A 831 12.70 -64.73 -31.55
CA LEU A 831 13.18 -65.93 -30.85
C LEU A 831 12.05 -66.97 -30.64
N GLN A 832 10.83 -66.53 -30.30
CA GLN A 832 9.63 -67.37 -30.24
C GLN A 832 9.08 -67.82 -31.62
N LYS A 833 9.77 -67.51 -32.73
CA LYS A 833 9.38 -67.83 -34.11
C LYS A 833 8.04 -67.20 -34.57
N LYS A 834 7.57 -66.16 -33.89
CA LYS A 834 6.31 -65.45 -34.17
C LYS A 834 6.53 -64.35 -35.21
N ARG A 835 6.66 -64.74 -36.48
CA ARG A 835 7.03 -63.87 -37.62
C ARG A 835 6.25 -62.54 -37.69
N SER A 836 4.91 -62.59 -37.65
CA SER A 836 4.06 -61.39 -37.76
C SER A 836 4.21 -60.46 -36.55
N GLU A 837 3.97 -60.98 -35.34
CA GLU A 837 4.13 -60.22 -34.08
C GLU A 837 5.51 -59.54 -34.00
N SER A 838 6.57 -60.21 -34.45
CA SER A 838 7.93 -59.64 -34.49
C SER A 838 8.08 -58.50 -35.51
N LEU A 839 7.59 -58.68 -36.75
CA LEU A 839 7.67 -57.66 -37.80
C LEU A 839 6.82 -56.42 -37.49
N ASP A 840 5.62 -56.59 -36.96
CA ASP A 840 4.70 -55.49 -36.66
C ASP A 840 5.21 -54.65 -35.48
N LEU A 841 5.68 -55.29 -34.40
CA LEU A 841 6.32 -54.59 -33.28
C LEU A 841 7.63 -53.92 -33.71
N LEU A 842 8.46 -54.56 -34.54
CA LEU A 842 9.69 -53.95 -35.03
C LEU A 842 9.41 -52.70 -35.87
N ARG A 843 8.40 -52.75 -36.74
CA ARG A 843 7.95 -51.59 -37.52
C ARG A 843 7.45 -50.46 -36.62
N GLN A 844 6.71 -50.79 -35.54
CA GLN A 844 6.27 -49.81 -34.56
C GLN A 844 7.46 -49.17 -33.80
N ALA A 845 8.44 -49.97 -33.39
CA ALA A 845 9.65 -49.48 -32.72
C ALA A 845 10.49 -48.54 -33.60
N ILE A 846 10.70 -48.90 -34.87
CA ILE A 846 11.43 -48.05 -35.84
C ILE A 846 10.66 -46.75 -36.15
N LEU A 847 9.33 -46.79 -36.20
CA LEU A 847 8.50 -45.59 -36.42
C LEU A 847 8.53 -44.64 -35.23
N LEU A 848 8.62 -45.16 -34.00
CA LEU A 848 8.75 -44.36 -32.77
C LEU A 848 10.20 -43.92 -32.49
N ASN A 849 11.19 -44.66 -32.96
CA ASN A 849 12.59 -44.26 -32.90
C ASN A 849 13.39 -44.82 -34.10
N PRO A 850 13.68 -44.00 -35.13
CA PRO A 850 14.45 -44.41 -36.30
C PRO A 850 15.87 -44.92 -36.02
N TRP A 851 16.46 -44.61 -34.86
CA TRP A 851 17.79 -45.11 -34.45
C TRP A 851 17.88 -46.64 -34.48
N PHE A 852 16.77 -47.35 -34.19
CA PHE A 852 16.76 -48.81 -34.28
C PHE A 852 17.07 -49.32 -35.69
N LYS A 853 16.79 -48.56 -36.75
CA LYS A 853 17.07 -48.98 -38.13
C LYS A 853 18.57 -49.11 -38.42
N SER A 854 19.42 -48.28 -37.79
CA SER A 854 20.88 -48.34 -37.98
C SER A 854 21.60 -49.27 -36.99
N THR A 855 20.92 -49.74 -35.93
CA THR A 855 21.57 -50.49 -34.83
C THR A 855 21.09 -51.92 -34.62
N ILE A 856 20.22 -52.47 -35.47
CA ILE A 856 19.81 -53.89 -35.37
C ILE A 856 21.02 -54.81 -35.56
N LYS A 857 21.44 -55.48 -34.48
CA LYS A 857 22.28 -56.66 -34.57
C LYS A 857 21.45 -57.78 -35.19
N ILE A 858 21.87 -58.27 -36.36
CA ILE A 858 21.11 -59.24 -37.18
C ILE A 858 20.79 -60.54 -36.42
N ASN A 859 21.59 -60.87 -35.40
CA ASN A 859 21.42 -62.03 -34.54
C ASN A 859 20.20 -61.90 -33.60
N ASP A 860 19.88 -60.70 -33.13
CA ASP A 860 18.75 -60.42 -32.22
C ASP A 860 17.38 -60.73 -32.88
N PHE A 861 17.37 -60.88 -34.21
CA PHE A 861 16.22 -61.21 -35.04
C PHE A 861 16.45 -62.46 -35.91
N GLU A 862 17.29 -63.40 -35.46
CA GLU A 862 17.80 -64.52 -36.27
C GLU A 862 16.73 -65.34 -37.01
N TYR A 863 15.52 -65.47 -36.48
CA TYR A 863 14.44 -66.16 -37.20
C TYR A 863 13.90 -65.39 -38.42
N ILE A 864 13.81 -64.06 -38.33
CA ILE A 864 13.28 -63.21 -39.43
C ILE A 864 14.36 -62.51 -40.25
N LYS A 865 15.65 -62.68 -39.93
CA LYS A 865 16.78 -61.99 -40.61
C LYS A 865 16.81 -62.11 -42.14
N ASN A 866 16.23 -63.18 -42.68
CA ASN A 866 16.16 -63.42 -44.11
C ASN A 866 14.88 -62.92 -44.80
N ASP A 867 13.88 -62.48 -44.04
CA ASP A 867 12.57 -62.09 -44.54
C ASP A 867 12.62 -60.80 -45.39
N SER A 868 11.77 -60.75 -46.42
CA SER A 868 11.72 -59.60 -47.33
C SER A 868 11.13 -58.35 -46.69
N MET A 869 10.21 -58.47 -45.71
CA MET A 869 9.72 -57.34 -44.94
C MET A 869 10.76 -56.84 -43.94
N PHE A 870 11.48 -57.76 -43.26
CA PHE A 870 12.57 -57.38 -42.36
C PHE A 870 13.67 -56.60 -43.09
N LYS A 871 14.12 -57.12 -44.24
CA LYS A 871 15.10 -56.43 -45.12
C LYS A 871 14.57 -55.09 -45.63
N LYS A 872 13.26 -54.97 -45.91
CA LYS A 872 12.61 -53.71 -46.33
C LYS A 872 12.41 -52.69 -45.19
N LEU A 873 12.36 -53.12 -43.93
CA LEU A 873 12.38 -52.21 -42.77
C LEU A 873 13.78 -51.63 -42.53
N LEU A 874 14.83 -52.39 -42.91
CA LEU A 874 16.23 -52.00 -42.79
C LEU A 874 16.77 -51.19 -43.98
N SER A 875 16.22 -51.35 -45.19
CA SER A 875 16.49 -50.49 -46.36
C SER A 875 15.83 -49.13 -46.23
#